data_AF-A0A498KNN5-F1
#
_entry.id   AF-A0A498KNN5-F1
#
_cell.length_a   1.000
_cell.length_b   1.000
_cell.length_c   1.000
_cell.angle_alpha   90.00
_cell.angle_beta   90.00
_cell.angle_gamma   90.00
#
_symmetry.space_group_name_H-M   'P 1'
#
loop_
_entity.id
_entity.type
_entity.pdbx_description
1 polymer ?
#
loop_
_entity_poly.entity_id
_entity_poly.type
_entity_poly.pdbx_seq_one_letter_code
_entity_poly.pdbx_strand_id
1 'polypeptide(L)'
;MFHGPQPIPPPTMRGYAATTNNFTGEISPLLCNMKNLLYLDLSRNNLSGMLPQCLGNFSDHLILLLLGKNSFHGIIPQTYNNRSSLRMIDLSHNKLQGQLPRSLANCVMLEYLVLSNNRFDDVFPIWLGTLLELKLLTMRHNGFYGVIGKSRKNVDFPKLRILDLAYNNFTGAVPSVFPDIIVNKSAYMYTDIIYDVNGFTIANRGSIAMASSLASKPFLGAPTTDGLSGLCSSSDLRTLSSSSVQFVIRPRNPKKLQVHAAGNTTGNHFRVTTFGESHGGGVGCVIDGCPPRMPLSVEDLQGDLDRRRPGQSRITTPRKETDTCRILSGVHEGVTTGTPILVLVPNTDQRGRDYDEMSVAYRPSHADRTYDQKYGIRSVQGGGRSSARETIGRVAAGALAKKILMAFSGTEILAYVSQVQKVVLPEELVDHHTLTLDQIESNIVRCPDPEYAEKMIAAIDAVRVKGQSIGGVVTCIVRNCPPGLGSPVFDKLEAEFAKAVMSLPATKGFEFGSGFAGTFLTGSEHNDEFYLDDQGKIRTRTNRSGGTQGGLSNGEIINMRIAFKPTATIGKKQNTVTRDKKEIELIARGRHDPCVVPRAVPMVEAVIALALVDQLMADFAQCHMFPINPDLQDPVPQPLVDAAEAATLHI
;
A
#
# COMPACT_ATOMS: atom_id res chain seq x y z
N MET A 1 -6.42 -0.59 -32.68
CA MET A 1 -7.31 -1.76 -32.61
C MET A 1 -8.45 -1.52 -33.58
N PHE A 2 -8.80 -2.52 -34.39
CA PHE A 2 -9.93 -2.42 -35.31
C PHE A 2 -11.26 -2.61 -34.56
N HIS A 3 -12.34 -2.02 -35.08
CA HIS A 3 -13.68 -2.02 -34.47
C HIS A 3 -14.74 -2.50 -35.48
N GLY A 4 -15.90 -2.93 -35.01
CA GLY A 4 -17.04 -3.34 -35.85
C GLY A 4 -17.10 -4.86 -36.10
N PRO A 5 -17.92 -5.33 -37.06
CA PRO A 5 -18.00 -6.76 -37.38
C PRO A 5 -16.66 -7.30 -37.90
N GLN A 6 -16.35 -8.57 -37.60
CA GLN A 6 -15.13 -9.19 -38.12
C GLN A 6 -15.15 -9.22 -39.66
N PRO A 7 -14.02 -8.91 -40.33
CA PRO A 7 -13.93 -9.06 -41.78
C PRO A 7 -14.12 -10.53 -42.18
N ILE A 8 -14.84 -10.81 -43.27
CA ILE A 8 -14.94 -12.17 -43.79
C ILE A 8 -13.71 -12.44 -44.67
N PRO A 9 -12.82 -13.38 -44.29
CA PRO A 9 -11.64 -13.71 -45.11
C PRO A 9 -12.04 -14.47 -46.40
N PRO A 10 -11.19 -14.44 -47.45
CA PRO A 10 -11.44 -15.19 -48.67
C PRO A 10 -11.41 -16.72 -48.39
N PRO A 11 -12.26 -17.53 -49.06
CA PRO A 11 -12.35 -18.99 -48.84
C PRO A 11 -11.05 -19.78 -49.08
N THR A 12 -10.09 -19.20 -49.81
CA THR A 12 -8.79 -19.79 -50.13
C THR A 12 -7.75 -19.64 -49.02
N MET A 13 -8.03 -18.83 -48.00
CA MET A 13 -7.09 -18.52 -46.92
C MET A 13 -6.77 -19.76 -46.09
N ARG A 14 -5.47 -19.99 -45.86
CA ARG A 14 -4.96 -21.10 -45.02
C ARG A 14 -4.77 -20.73 -43.56
N GLY A 15 -4.78 -19.45 -43.23
CA GLY A 15 -4.58 -18.98 -41.87
C GLY A 15 -5.26 -17.65 -41.66
N TYR A 16 -6.12 -17.55 -40.66
CA TYR A 16 -6.85 -16.33 -40.34
C TYR A 16 -6.64 -15.95 -38.88
N ALA A 17 -5.90 -14.86 -38.65
CA ALA A 17 -5.64 -14.31 -37.33
C ALA A 17 -6.12 -12.85 -37.26
N ALA A 18 -7.07 -12.59 -36.37
CA ALA A 18 -7.65 -11.27 -36.09
C ALA A 18 -7.63 -10.97 -34.57
N THR A 19 -6.64 -11.50 -33.85
CA THR A 19 -6.52 -11.38 -32.39
C THR A 19 -6.25 -9.95 -31.91
N THR A 20 -6.65 -9.63 -30.67
CA THR A 20 -6.34 -8.37 -29.98
C THR A 20 -6.87 -7.14 -30.71
N ASN A 21 -8.17 -7.16 -31.02
CA ASN A 21 -8.91 -6.05 -31.59
C ASN A 21 -10.19 -5.82 -30.79
N ASN A 22 -11.06 -4.95 -31.30
CA ASN A 22 -12.36 -4.65 -30.70
C ASN A 22 -13.50 -5.06 -31.65
N PHE A 23 -13.34 -6.21 -32.33
CA PHE A 23 -14.39 -6.74 -33.21
C PHE A 23 -15.60 -7.19 -32.41
N THR A 24 -16.80 -6.95 -32.93
CA THR A 24 -18.10 -7.22 -32.29
C THR A 24 -19.00 -8.04 -33.21
N GLY A 25 -20.12 -8.54 -32.70
CA GLY A 25 -21.06 -9.36 -33.48
C GLY A 25 -20.71 -10.85 -33.46
N GLU A 26 -21.36 -11.63 -34.34
CA GLU A 26 -21.23 -13.09 -34.37
C GLU A 26 -20.19 -13.57 -35.39
N ILE A 27 -19.71 -14.81 -35.22
CA ILE A 27 -18.93 -15.48 -36.25
C ILE A 27 -19.82 -15.73 -37.46
N SER A 28 -19.52 -15.05 -38.57
CA SER A 28 -20.26 -15.23 -39.83
C SER A 28 -20.29 -16.71 -40.26
N PRO A 29 -21.46 -17.28 -40.60
CA PRO A 29 -21.56 -18.63 -41.16
C PRO A 29 -20.76 -18.83 -42.44
N LEU A 30 -20.40 -17.75 -43.15
CA LEU A 30 -19.54 -17.83 -44.33
C LEU A 30 -18.13 -18.35 -44.02
N LEU A 31 -17.69 -18.24 -42.76
CA LEU A 31 -16.45 -18.86 -42.29
C LEU A 31 -16.46 -20.39 -42.50
N CYS A 32 -17.63 -21.02 -42.48
CA CYS A 32 -17.80 -22.46 -42.73
C CYS A 32 -17.37 -22.89 -44.15
N ASN A 33 -17.21 -21.95 -45.08
CA ASN A 33 -16.80 -22.25 -46.46
C ASN A 33 -15.27 -22.37 -46.62
N MET A 34 -14.48 -22.11 -45.57
CA MET A 34 -13.02 -22.11 -45.62
C MET A 34 -12.42 -23.52 -45.43
N LYS A 35 -12.52 -24.35 -46.46
CA LYS A 35 -12.08 -25.77 -46.43
C LYS A 35 -10.56 -26.00 -46.36
N ASN A 36 -9.75 -24.95 -46.47
CA ASN A 36 -8.29 -25.03 -46.45
C ASN A 36 -7.67 -24.39 -45.21
N LEU A 37 -8.50 -23.97 -44.24
CA LEU A 37 -8.04 -23.25 -43.07
C LEU A 37 -7.25 -24.18 -42.13
N LEU A 38 -6.00 -23.82 -41.85
CA LEU A 38 -5.08 -24.52 -40.94
C LEU A 38 -5.09 -23.91 -39.54
N TYR A 39 -5.27 -22.60 -39.42
CA TYR A 39 -5.40 -21.94 -38.12
C TYR A 39 -6.43 -20.81 -38.16
N LEU A 40 -7.22 -20.73 -37.09
CA LEU A 40 -8.21 -19.67 -36.84
C LEU A 40 -7.94 -19.06 -35.47
N ASP A 41 -7.56 -17.78 -35.43
CA ASP A 41 -7.39 -17.01 -34.20
C ASP A 41 -8.25 -15.76 -34.21
N LEU A 42 -9.32 -15.78 -33.41
CA LEU A 42 -10.23 -14.66 -33.16
C LEU A 42 -10.16 -14.19 -31.70
N SER A 43 -9.13 -14.60 -30.96
CA SER A 43 -9.02 -14.35 -29.53
C SER A 43 -8.90 -12.87 -29.18
N ARG A 44 -9.27 -12.49 -27.95
CA ARG A 44 -9.14 -11.10 -27.44
C ARG A 44 -9.87 -10.08 -28.31
N ASN A 45 -11.16 -10.29 -28.47
CA ASN A 45 -12.10 -9.39 -29.13
C ASN A 45 -13.39 -9.26 -28.29
N ASN A 46 -14.40 -8.57 -28.82
CA ASN A 46 -15.74 -8.45 -28.24
C ASN A 46 -16.79 -9.26 -29.05
N LEU A 47 -16.37 -10.37 -29.69
CA LEU A 47 -17.27 -11.24 -30.46
C LEU A 47 -18.24 -11.97 -29.55
N SER A 48 -19.45 -12.25 -30.02
CA SER A 48 -20.55 -12.81 -29.25
C SER A 48 -21.37 -13.81 -30.09
N GLY A 49 -22.51 -14.27 -29.59
CA GLY A 49 -23.32 -15.29 -30.26
C GLY A 49 -22.85 -16.72 -29.98
N MET A 50 -23.50 -17.66 -30.67
CA MET A 50 -23.19 -19.08 -30.57
C MET A 50 -22.04 -19.48 -31.51
N LEU A 51 -21.27 -20.49 -31.11
CA LEU A 51 -20.26 -21.08 -31.98
C LEU A 51 -20.95 -21.85 -33.13
N PRO A 52 -20.65 -21.53 -34.41
CA PRO A 52 -21.19 -22.28 -35.54
C PRO A 52 -20.83 -23.76 -35.46
N GLN A 53 -21.80 -24.66 -35.68
CA GLN A 53 -21.57 -26.12 -35.61
C GLN A 53 -20.49 -26.60 -36.60
N CYS A 54 -20.33 -25.89 -37.72
CA CYS A 54 -19.27 -26.16 -38.67
C CYS A 54 -17.87 -26.06 -38.07
N LEU A 55 -17.66 -25.31 -36.97
CA LEU A 55 -16.36 -25.21 -36.28
C LEU A 55 -15.82 -26.57 -35.80
N GLY A 56 -16.70 -27.49 -35.42
CA GLY A 56 -16.30 -28.87 -35.09
C GLY A 56 -16.04 -29.73 -36.33
N ASN A 57 -16.60 -29.33 -37.48
CA ASN A 57 -16.56 -30.04 -38.75
C ASN A 57 -15.65 -29.37 -39.80
N PHE A 58 -14.78 -28.41 -39.40
CA PHE A 58 -13.76 -27.92 -40.32
C PHE A 58 -12.98 -29.12 -40.80
N SER A 59 -12.85 -29.18 -42.12
CA SER A 59 -12.10 -30.17 -42.89
C SER A 59 -10.81 -30.59 -42.19
N ASP A 60 -10.38 -31.83 -42.46
CA ASP A 60 -9.19 -32.61 -42.02
C ASP A 60 -7.86 -31.85 -41.82
N HIS A 61 -7.81 -30.54 -42.02
CA HIS A 61 -6.66 -29.66 -42.05
C HIS A 61 -6.61 -28.61 -40.92
N LEU A 62 -7.70 -28.32 -40.19
CA LEU A 62 -7.65 -27.31 -39.11
C LEU A 62 -6.83 -27.83 -37.93
N ILE A 63 -5.77 -27.11 -37.57
CA ILE A 63 -4.80 -27.46 -36.51
C ILE A 63 -5.06 -26.66 -35.24
N LEU A 64 -5.32 -25.35 -35.36
CA LEU A 64 -5.48 -24.44 -34.22
C LEU A 64 -6.81 -23.69 -34.29
N LEU A 65 -7.58 -23.78 -33.21
CA LEU A 65 -8.83 -23.05 -33.02
C LEU A 65 -8.75 -22.20 -31.74
N LEU A 66 -8.50 -20.89 -31.89
CA LEU A 66 -8.27 -19.96 -30.78
C LEU A 66 -9.37 -18.90 -30.75
N LEU A 67 -10.32 -19.04 -29.83
CA LEU A 67 -11.49 -18.15 -29.67
C LEU A 67 -11.56 -17.51 -28.27
N GLY A 68 -10.51 -17.66 -27.46
CA GLY A 68 -10.51 -17.22 -26.07
C GLY A 68 -10.63 -15.71 -25.88
N LYS A 69 -11.11 -15.27 -24.71
CA LYS A 69 -11.32 -13.86 -24.33
C LYS A 69 -12.25 -13.13 -25.31
N ASN A 70 -13.48 -13.61 -25.39
CA ASN A 70 -14.60 -13.02 -26.13
C ASN A 70 -15.87 -13.09 -25.27
N SER A 71 -17.05 -12.90 -25.87
CA SER A 71 -18.37 -13.00 -25.25
C SER A 71 -19.24 -14.12 -25.84
N PHE A 72 -18.65 -15.17 -26.42
CA PHE A 72 -19.39 -16.31 -26.98
C PHE A 72 -20.20 -17.04 -25.90
N HIS A 73 -21.41 -17.49 -26.24
CA HIS A 73 -22.30 -18.20 -25.33
C HIS A 73 -22.93 -19.43 -25.99
N GLY A 74 -23.71 -20.21 -25.22
CA GLY A 74 -24.27 -21.47 -25.71
C GLY A 74 -23.27 -22.63 -25.62
N ILE A 75 -23.46 -23.65 -26.45
CA ILE A 75 -22.72 -24.91 -26.38
C ILE A 75 -21.57 -24.97 -27.39
N ILE A 76 -20.56 -25.81 -27.11
CA ILE A 76 -19.52 -26.19 -28.06
C ILE A 76 -20.17 -26.98 -29.23
N PRO A 77 -19.65 -26.89 -30.48
CA PRO A 77 -20.07 -27.74 -31.58
C PRO A 77 -20.16 -29.22 -31.19
N GLN A 78 -21.28 -29.87 -31.49
CA GLN A 78 -21.57 -31.22 -30.98
C GLN A 78 -20.91 -32.34 -31.79
N THR A 79 -20.38 -32.03 -32.97
CA THR A 79 -19.80 -33.00 -33.90
C THR A 79 -18.37 -32.62 -34.27
N TYR A 80 -17.44 -33.55 -34.04
CA TYR A 80 -16.05 -33.49 -34.50
C TYR A 80 -15.72 -34.76 -35.29
N ASN A 81 -15.01 -34.61 -36.41
CA ASN A 81 -14.69 -35.73 -37.30
C ASN A 81 -13.51 -36.58 -36.80
N ASN A 82 -13.53 -37.88 -37.11
CA ASN A 82 -12.46 -38.84 -36.80
C ASN A 82 -11.14 -38.58 -37.55
N ARG A 83 -11.16 -37.67 -38.54
CA ARG A 83 -9.98 -37.23 -39.31
C ARG A 83 -9.49 -35.84 -38.89
N SER A 84 -9.90 -35.36 -37.72
CA SER A 84 -9.53 -34.04 -37.24
C SER A 84 -8.01 -33.91 -37.04
N SER A 85 -7.41 -32.88 -37.63
CA SER A 85 -6.02 -32.49 -37.40
C SER A 85 -5.85 -31.51 -36.24
N LEU A 86 -6.90 -31.27 -35.45
CA LEU A 86 -6.88 -30.30 -34.36
C LEU A 86 -5.86 -30.72 -33.30
N ARG A 87 -4.98 -29.78 -32.96
CA ARG A 87 -3.97 -29.91 -31.93
C ARG A 87 -4.19 -28.96 -30.77
N MET A 88 -4.83 -27.81 -31.00
CA MET A 88 -5.18 -26.86 -29.94
C MET A 88 -6.60 -26.32 -30.11
N ILE A 89 -7.36 -26.36 -29.02
CA ILE A 89 -8.65 -25.69 -28.89
C ILE A 89 -8.57 -24.79 -27.65
N ASP A 90 -8.69 -23.47 -27.86
CA ASP A 90 -8.82 -22.50 -26.76
C ASP A 90 -10.14 -21.74 -26.85
N LEU A 91 -11.01 -22.02 -25.90
CA LEU A 91 -12.32 -21.38 -25.73
C LEU A 91 -12.41 -20.59 -24.41
N SER A 92 -11.27 -20.34 -23.76
CA SER A 92 -11.22 -19.76 -22.41
C SER A 92 -11.79 -18.34 -22.34
N HIS A 93 -12.24 -17.90 -21.16
CA HIS A 93 -12.76 -16.55 -20.94
C HIS A 93 -13.89 -16.18 -21.91
N ASN A 94 -14.95 -16.98 -21.90
CA ASN A 94 -16.20 -16.75 -22.64
C ASN A 94 -17.40 -17.00 -21.71
N LYS A 95 -18.61 -17.11 -22.25
CA LYS A 95 -19.86 -17.43 -21.56
C LYS A 95 -20.43 -18.78 -22.02
N LEU A 96 -19.58 -19.70 -22.51
CA LEU A 96 -20.00 -21.01 -23.00
C LEU A 96 -20.48 -21.88 -21.84
N GLN A 97 -21.45 -22.75 -22.10
CA GLN A 97 -22.15 -23.55 -21.08
C GLN A 97 -22.52 -24.94 -21.62
N GLY A 98 -23.08 -25.79 -20.77
CA GLY A 98 -23.49 -27.15 -21.13
C GLY A 98 -22.39 -28.18 -20.95
N GLN A 99 -22.70 -29.41 -21.38
CA GLN A 99 -21.79 -30.54 -21.33
C GLN A 99 -20.77 -30.53 -22.47
N LEU A 100 -19.63 -31.19 -22.25
CA LEU A 100 -18.63 -31.36 -23.31
C LEU A 100 -19.08 -32.44 -24.31
N PRO A 101 -19.04 -32.15 -25.62
CA PRO A 101 -19.47 -33.10 -26.63
C PRO A 101 -18.51 -34.30 -26.69
N ARG A 102 -19.05 -35.52 -26.56
CA ARG A 102 -18.27 -36.77 -26.59
C ARG A 102 -17.47 -36.96 -27.88
N SER A 103 -17.91 -36.35 -28.96
CA SER A 103 -17.20 -36.35 -30.24
C SER A 103 -15.82 -35.67 -30.18
N LEU A 104 -15.51 -34.87 -29.15
CA LEU A 104 -14.13 -34.39 -28.91
C LEU A 104 -13.11 -35.53 -28.78
N ALA A 105 -13.54 -36.73 -28.38
CA ALA A 105 -12.69 -37.92 -28.37
C ALA A 105 -12.16 -38.30 -29.77
N ASN A 106 -12.78 -37.80 -30.84
CA ASN A 106 -12.37 -38.03 -32.22
C ASN A 106 -11.17 -37.17 -32.64
N CYS A 107 -10.84 -36.12 -31.88
CA CYS A 107 -9.68 -35.26 -32.12
C CYS A 107 -8.40 -35.92 -31.58
N VAL A 108 -8.01 -37.07 -32.14
CA VAL A 108 -6.92 -37.92 -31.62
C VAL A 108 -5.54 -37.23 -31.58
N MET A 109 -5.35 -36.18 -32.36
CA MET A 109 -4.13 -35.35 -32.39
C MET A 109 -4.16 -34.19 -31.39
N LEU A 110 -5.21 -34.06 -30.57
CA LEU A 110 -5.40 -32.91 -29.68
C LEU A 110 -4.37 -32.93 -28.55
N GLU A 111 -3.57 -31.86 -28.49
CA GLU A 111 -2.51 -31.69 -27.50
C GLU A 111 -2.92 -30.73 -26.38
N TYR A 112 -3.73 -29.72 -26.68
CA TYR A 112 -4.09 -28.65 -25.74
C TYR A 112 -5.60 -28.35 -25.79
N LEU A 113 -6.27 -28.55 -24.66
CA LEU A 113 -7.67 -28.20 -24.48
C LEU A 113 -7.83 -27.17 -23.36
N VAL A 114 -8.18 -25.94 -23.73
CA VAL A 114 -8.25 -24.79 -22.82
C VAL A 114 -9.70 -24.30 -22.72
N LEU A 115 -10.35 -24.59 -21.59
CA LEU A 115 -11.77 -24.33 -21.35
C LEU A 115 -12.04 -23.38 -20.17
N SER A 116 -10.96 -22.87 -19.56
CA SER A 116 -11.02 -22.09 -18.31
C SER A 116 -11.87 -20.82 -18.40
N ASN A 117 -12.54 -20.42 -17.31
CA ASN A 117 -13.38 -19.22 -17.20
C ASN A 117 -14.54 -19.23 -18.20
N ASN A 118 -15.44 -20.19 -18.02
CA ASN A 118 -16.70 -20.34 -18.75
C ASN A 118 -17.81 -20.72 -17.75
N ARG A 119 -18.93 -21.28 -18.23
CA ARG A 119 -20.08 -21.75 -17.45
C ARG A 119 -20.40 -23.22 -17.74
N PHE A 120 -19.40 -24.04 -18.09
CA PHE A 120 -19.60 -25.47 -18.35
C PHE A 120 -20.02 -26.21 -17.08
N ASP A 121 -20.99 -27.11 -17.19
CA ASP A 121 -21.64 -27.82 -16.09
C ASP A 121 -21.76 -29.32 -16.40
N ASP A 122 -20.61 -29.99 -16.40
CA ASP A 122 -20.50 -31.42 -16.67
C ASP A 122 -19.83 -32.17 -15.51
N VAL A 123 -19.91 -33.50 -15.54
CA VAL A 123 -19.03 -34.34 -14.73
C VAL A 123 -17.62 -34.37 -15.31
N PHE A 124 -16.63 -34.83 -14.53
CA PHE A 124 -15.26 -34.95 -15.04
C PHE A 124 -15.22 -35.83 -16.30
N PRO A 125 -14.77 -35.31 -17.46
CA PRO A 125 -14.83 -36.01 -18.73
C PRO A 125 -13.70 -37.05 -18.85
N ILE A 126 -13.79 -38.14 -18.08
CA ILE A 126 -12.75 -39.18 -18.04
C ILE A 126 -12.46 -39.80 -19.41
N TRP A 127 -13.43 -39.76 -20.32
CA TRP A 127 -13.30 -40.20 -21.70
C TRP A 127 -12.27 -39.40 -22.50
N LEU A 128 -11.87 -38.20 -22.07
CA LEU A 128 -10.76 -37.47 -22.69
C LEU A 128 -9.42 -38.20 -22.60
N GLY A 129 -9.26 -39.18 -21.70
CA GLY A 129 -8.03 -39.96 -21.65
C GLY A 129 -7.83 -40.88 -22.86
N THR A 130 -8.82 -41.02 -23.76
CA THR A 130 -8.57 -41.66 -25.07
C THR A 130 -7.70 -40.80 -25.99
N LEU A 131 -7.49 -39.52 -25.66
CA LEU A 131 -6.65 -38.60 -26.42
C LEU A 131 -5.19 -38.75 -25.97
N LEU A 132 -4.48 -39.66 -26.63
CA LEU A 132 -3.11 -40.04 -26.24
C LEU A 132 -2.08 -38.91 -26.39
N GLU A 133 -2.38 -37.91 -27.22
CA GLU A 133 -1.53 -36.73 -27.43
C GLU A 133 -1.81 -35.58 -26.48
N LEU A 134 -2.85 -35.67 -25.64
CA LEU A 134 -3.27 -34.57 -24.76
C LEU A 134 -2.21 -34.29 -23.70
N LYS A 135 -1.60 -33.10 -23.77
CA LYS A 135 -0.54 -32.63 -22.86
C LYS A 135 -1.07 -31.69 -21.78
N LEU A 136 -2.12 -30.94 -22.10
CA LEU A 136 -2.71 -29.95 -21.20
C LEU A 136 -4.24 -29.93 -21.29
N LEU A 137 -4.86 -29.97 -20.12
CA LEU A 137 -6.29 -29.79 -19.94
C LEU A 137 -6.54 -28.75 -18.84
N THR A 138 -7.17 -27.63 -19.19
CA THR A 138 -7.56 -26.60 -18.21
C THR A 138 -9.06 -26.37 -18.24
N MET A 139 -9.70 -26.49 -17.08
CA MET A 139 -11.15 -26.41 -16.91
C MET A 139 -11.53 -25.46 -15.77
N ARG A 140 -10.56 -24.67 -15.27
CA ARG A 140 -10.71 -23.78 -14.12
C ARG A 140 -11.88 -22.83 -14.25
N HIS A 141 -12.49 -22.41 -13.13
CA HIS A 141 -13.57 -21.40 -13.11
C HIS A 141 -14.71 -21.76 -14.07
N ASN A 142 -15.34 -22.89 -13.77
CA ASN A 142 -16.53 -23.42 -14.44
C ASN A 142 -17.46 -24.03 -13.37
N GLY A 143 -18.52 -24.69 -13.79
CA GLY A 143 -19.48 -25.42 -12.95
C GLY A 143 -19.30 -26.94 -12.97
N PHE A 144 -18.14 -27.49 -13.36
CA PHE A 144 -17.96 -28.95 -13.41
C PHE A 144 -18.11 -29.58 -12.01
N TYR A 145 -18.70 -30.76 -11.92
CA TYR A 145 -19.08 -31.38 -10.63
C TYR A 145 -18.87 -32.90 -10.59
N GLY A 146 -19.19 -33.52 -9.45
CA GLY A 146 -19.08 -34.96 -9.25
C GLY A 146 -17.69 -35.44 -8.85
N VAL A 147 -17.51 -36.76 -8.75
CA VAL A 147 -16.26 -37.39 -8.28
C VAL A 147 -15.31 -37.64 -9.45
N ILE A 148 -14.10 -37.09 -9.36
CA ILE A 148 -13.03 -37.35 -10.33
C ILE A 148 -12.59 -38.82 -10.11
N GLY A 149 -12.91 -39.73 -11.02
CA GLY A 149 -12.35 -41.10 -11.01
C GLY A 149 -13.28 -42.29 -10.72
N LYS A 150 -14.61 -42.16 -10.81
CA LYS A 150 -15.49 -43.35 -10.86
C LYS A 150 -15.48 -44.04 -12.24
N SER A 151 -14.31 -44.38 -12.79
CA SER A 151 -14.24 -45.22 -14.01
C SER A 151 -13.79 -46.63 -13.67
N ARG A 152 -14.58 -47.63 -14.09
CA ARG A 152 -14.23 -49.06 -14.03
C ARG A 152 -13.35 -49.51 -15.21
N LYS A 153 -12.99 -48.59 -16.12
CA LYS A 153 -12.15 -48.85 -17.30
C LYS A 153 -10.83 -48.09 -17.15
N ASN A 154 -9.71 -48.80 -17.35
CA ASN A 154 -8.34 -48.26 -17.43
C ASN A 154 -8.24 -47.26 -18.59
N VAL A 155 -8.64 -46.02 -18.38
CA VAL A 155 -8.41 -44.92 -19.31
C VAL A 155 -7.31 -44.07 -18.68
N ASP A 156 -6.17 -44.00 -19.36
CA ASP A 156 -4.96 -43.31 -18.88
C ASP A 156 -4.69 -42.07 -19.73
N PHE A 157 -4.03 -41.06 -19.17
CA PHE A 157 -3.67 -39.82 -19.85
C PHE A 157 -2.15 -39.78 -20.08
N PRO A 158 -1.60 -40.55 -21.03
CA PRO A 158 -0.17 -40.90 -21.06
C PRO A 158 0.77 -39.72 -21.28
N LYS A 159 0.33 -38.71 -22.04
CA LYS A 159 1.11 -37.50 -22.33
C LYS A 159 0.66 -36.28 -21.54
N LEU A 160 -0.38 -36.39 -20.71
CA LEU A 160 -0.88 -35.27 -19.92
C LEU A 160 0.19 -34.90 -18.90
N ARG A 161 0.49 -33.61 -18.81
CA ARG A 161 1.47 -33.04 -17.88
C ARG A 161 0.81 -32.01 -16.96
N ILE A 162 -0.23 -31.34 -17.47
CA ILE A 162 -0.88 -30.24 -16.78
C ILE A 162 -2.40 -30.44 -16.76
N LEU A 163 -2.97 -30.49 -15.56
CA LEU A 163 -4.41 -30.60 -15.32
C LEU A 163 -4.87 -29.54 -14.32
N ASP A 164 -5.58 -28.51 -14.80
CA ASP A 164 -6.13 -27.45 -13.92
C ASP A 164 -7.64 -27.60 -13.77
N LEU A 165 -8.07 -27.99 -12.56
CA LEU A 165 -9.47 -28.22 -12.18
C LEU A 165 -9.98 -27.21 -11.15
N ALA A 166 -9.17 -26.23 -10.76
CA ALA A 166 -9.47 -25.32 -9.67
C ALA A 166 -10.76 -24.51 -9.91
N TYR A 167 -11.41 -24.07 -8.82
CA TYR A 167 -12.64 -23.27 -8.91
C TYR A 167 -13.74 -23.95 -9.76
N ASN A 168 -14.02 -25.20 -9.43
CA ASN A 168 -15.15 -26.01 -9.90
C ASN A 168 -15.82 -26.67 -8.68
N ASN A 169 -16.92 -27.40 -8.89
CA ASN A 169 -17.70 -28.09 -7.86
C ASN A 169 -17.39 -29.60 -7.79
N PHE A 170 -16.16 -30.01 -8.12
CA PHE A 170 -15.72 -31.40 -8.00
C PHE A 170 -15.63 -31.85 -6.55
N THR A 171 -15.88 -33.14 -6.32
CA THR A 171 -15.82 -33.80 -5.00
C THR A 171 -14.89 -35.02 -5.05
N GLY A 172 -14.49 -35.53 -3.89
CA GLY A 172 -13.62 -36.71 -3.78
C GLY A 172 -12.12 -36.44 -3.98
N ALA A 173 -11.33 -37.51 -3.93
CA ALA A 173 -9.88 -37.47 -4.13
C ALA A 173 -9.52 -37.45 -5.62
N VAL A 174 -8.38 -36.85 -5.95
CA VAL A 174 -7.81 -36.95 -7.30
C VAL A 174 -7.26 -38.37 -7.47
N PRO A 175 -7.67 -39.14 -8.49
CA PRO A 175 -7.22 -40.51 -8.72
C PRO A 175 -5.72 -40.63 -8.92
N SER A 176 -5.14 -41.77 -8.51
CA SER A 176 -3.76 -42.16 -8.81
C SER A 176 -3.49 -42.44 -10.29
N VAL A 177 -4.52 -42.39 -11.15
CA VAL A 177 -4.45 -42.49 -12.62
C VAL A 177 -3.73 -41.27 -13.23
N PHE A 178 -3.36 -40.28 -12.41
CA PHE A 178 -2.58 -39.11 -12.82
C PHE A 178 -1.17 -39.09 -12.20
N PRO A 179 -0.34 -40.15 -12.34
CA PRO A 179 1.05 -40.08 -11.85
C PRO A 179 1.81 -39.02 -12.68
N ASP A 180 2.67 -38.24 -12.03
CA ASP A 180 3.49 -37.19 -12.64
C ASP A 180 2.75 -35.97 -13.26
N ILE A 181 1.49 -35.74 -12.86
CA ILE A 181 0.70 -34.59 -13.34
C ILE A 181 0.59 -33.51 -12.26
N ILE A 182 0.81 -32.25 -12.67
CA ILE A 182 0.54 -31.07 -11.84
C ILE A 182 -0.99 -30.90 -11.76
N VAL A 183 -1.59 -31.34 -10.64
CA VAL A 183 -3.02 -31.14 -10.35
C VAL A 183 -3.20 -30.02 -9.34
N ASN A 184 -3.86 -28.92 -9.73
CA ASN A 184 -3.99 -27.74 -8.89
C ASN A 184 -5.42 -27.46 -8.40
N LYS A 185 -5.53 -26.93 -7.17
CA LYS A 185 -6.75 -26.45 -6.53
C LYS A 185 -6.75 -24.98 -6.05
N SER A 186 -5.64 -24.21 -6.10
CA SER A 186 -5.57 -22.98 -5.25
C SER A 186 -4.86 -21.69 -5.73
N ALA A 187 -3.95 -21.64 -6.73
CA ALA A 187 -3.29 -20.34 -7.10
C ALA A 187 -2.73 -20.20 -8.54
N TYR A 188 -2.87 -19.01 -9.15
CA TYR A 188 -2.70 -18.68 -10.60
C TYR A 188 -1.25 -18.64 -11.14
N MET A 189 -1.06 -19.14 -12.37
CA MET A 189 0.09 -19.01 -13.27
C MET A 189 -0.40 -18.72 -14.71
N TYR A 190 0.50 -18.37 -15.63
CA TYR A 190 0.20 -18.37 -17.07
C TYR A 190 1.23 -19.24 -17.76
N THR A 191 0.80 -20.06 -18.71
CA THR A 191 1.69 -20.67 -19.69
C THR A 191 1.59 -19.87 -20.98
N ASP A 192 2.72 -19.57 -21.59
CA ASP A 192 2.78 -19.24 -23.01
C ASP A 192 2.96 -20.59 -23.75
N ILE A 193 1.99 -20.97 -24.59
CA ILE A 193 2.11 -22.09 -25.53
C ILE A 193 2.54 -21.49 -26.86
N ILE A 194 3.74 -21.81 -27.30
CA ILE A 194 4.28 -21.38 -28.59
C ILE A 194 4.16 -22.55 -29.57
N TYR A 195 3.34 -22.40 -30.60
CA TYR A 195 3.08 -23.42 -31.62
C TYR A 195 3.57 -22.94 -32.98
N ASP A 196 4.41 -23.72 -33.67
CA ASP A 196 4.86 -23.42 -35.03
C ASP A 196 4.04 -24.23 -36.04
N VAL A 197 3.38 -23.53 -36.96
CA VAL A 197 2.68 -24.14 -38.10
C VAL A 197 3.35 -23.68 -39.40
N ASN A 198 4.18 -24.55 -39.99
CA ASN A 198 4.83 -24.32 -41.29
C ASN A 198 5.61 -22.99 -41.37
N GLY A 199 6.33 -22.61 -40.31
CA GLY A 199 7.14 -21.38 -40.23
C GLY A 199 6.40 -20.17 -39.65
N PHE A 200 5.14 -20.32 -39.24
CA PHE A 200 4.37 -19.30 -38.53
C PHE A 200 4.30 -19.64 -37.04
N THR A 201 5.00 -18.87 -36.21
CA THR A 201 4.97 -18.99 -34.74
C THR A 201 3.72 -18.31 -34.18
N ILE A 202 2.83 -19.08 -33.56
CA ILE A 202 1.64 -18.59 -32.86
C ILE A 202 1.84 -18.78 -31.35
N ALA A 203 1.76 -17.67 -30.60
CA ALA A 203 1.88 -17.68 -29.16
C ALA A 203 0.51 -17.48 -28.51
N ASN A 204 0.02 -18.51 -27.79
CA ASN A 204 -1.22 -18.41 -27.01
C ASN A 204 -0.94 -18.40 -25.50
N ARG A 205 -1.54 -17.45 -24.78
CA ARG A 205 -1.47 -17.34 -23.31
C ARG A 205 -2.59 -18.14 -22.66
N GLY A 206 -2.29 -19.37 -22.25
CA GLY A 206 -3.15 -20.17 -21.40
C GLY A 206 -3.02 -19.76 -19.94
N SER A 207 -4.13 -19.47 -19.25
CA SER A 207 -4.11 -19.34 -17.78
C SER A 207 -3.99 -20.75 -17.18
N ILE A 208 -2.95 -20.99 -16.38
CA ILE A 208 -2.82 -22.22 -15.58
C ILE A 208 -2.59 -21.80 -14.12
N ALA A 209 -2.13 -22.67 -13.24
CA ALA A 209 -2.06 -22.45 -11.82
C ALA A 209 -1.11 -23.51 -11.23
N MET A 210 -0.30 -23.17 -10.21
CA MET A 210 0.66 -24.08 -9.54
C MET A 210 0.03 -25.21 -8.73
N ALA A 211 0.39 -26.48 -8.94
CA ALA A 211 0.29 -27.47 -7.87
C ALA A 211 1.36 -27.16 -6.80
N SER A 212 0.95 -27.09 -5.53
CA SER A 212 1.86 -27.39 -4.43
C SER A 212 2.04 -28.91 -4.39
N SER A 213 3.26 -29.42 -4.53
CA SER A 213 3.53 -30.82 -4.19
C SER A 213 3.30 -31.00 -2.70
N LEU A 214 2.13 -31.50 -2.33
CA LEU A 214 2.00 -32.27 -1.10
C LEU A 214 2.39 -33.69 -1.48
N ALA A 215 3.68 -33.99 -1.36
CA ALA A 215 4.09 -35.34 -1.02
C ALA A 215 3.22 -35.77 0.18
N SER A 216 2.58 -36.92 0.05
CA SER A 216 1.96 -37.64 1.15
C SER A 216 2.85 -37.55 2.40
N LYS A 217 2.29 -37.11 3.53
CA LYS A 217 2.96 -37.13 4.83
C LYS A 217 3.68 -38.46 5.08
N PRO A 218 4.92 -38.47 5.57
CA PRO A 218 5.36 -39.48 6.51
C PRO A 218 5.10 -38.99 7.94
N PHE A 219 4.70 -39.95 8.77
CA PHE A 219 4.62 -39.87 10.22
C PHE A 219 5.99 -39.60 10.88
N LEU A 220 5.94 -39.21 12.16
CA LEU A 220 7.05 -39.08 13.12
C LEU A 220 8.22 -40.07 12.95
N GLY A 221 9.47 -39.57 13.05
CA GLY A 221 10.69 -40.37 13.28
C GLY A 221 11.95 -39.73 12.64
N ALA A 222 12.97 -39.42 13.46
CA ALA A 222 14.26 -38.73 13.19
C ALA A 222 15.25 -39.50 12.25
N PRO A 223 16.52 -39.06 12.01
CA PRO A 223 17.15 -37.74 11.72
C PRO A 223 18.13 -37.74 10.49
N THR A 224 18.84 -36.61 10.26
CA THR A 224 20.11 -36.40 9.46
C THR A 224 20.06 -36.60 7.92
N THR A 225 20.79 -35.94 7.01
CA THR A 225 21.84 -34.89 6.91
C THR A 225 21.97 -34.46 5.43
N ASP A 226 22.73 -33.39 5.19
CA ASP A 226 23.43 -33.00 3.95
C ASP A 226 22.68 -32.23 2.84
N GLY A 227 23.30 -31.09 2.48
CA GLY A 227 22.88 -30.18 1.43
C GLY A 227 23.50 -30.50 0.08
N LEU A 228 23.15 -29.68 -0.92
CA LEU A 228 24.01 -29.31 -2.05
C LEU A 228 23.36 -28.18 -2.85
N SER A 229 24.17 -27.15 -3.05
CA SER A 229 24.07 -26.08 -4.05
C SER A 229 24.10 -26.64 -5.48
N GLY A 230 23.37 -26.02 -6.42
CA GLY A 230 23.47 -26.32 -7.85
C GLY A 230 22.78 -25.28 -8.72
N LEU A 231 23.53 -24.24 -9.11
CA LEU A 231 23.25 -23.39 -10.26
C LEU A 231 23.34 -24.23 -11.54
N CYS A 232 22.38 -24.13 -12.45
CA CYS A 232 22.56 -24.59 -13.84
C CYS A 232 22.39 -23.40 -14.80
N SER A 233 23.46 -23.19 -15.55
CA SER A 233 23.73 -22.15 -16.54
C SER A 233 23.05 -22.41 -17.89
N SER A 234 22.81 -21.32 -18.61
CA SER A 234 22.30 -21.25 -19.97
C SER A 234 23.35 -21.66 -21.01
N SER A 235 23.42 -22.94 -21.37
CA SER A 235 24.14 -23.37 -22.57
C SER A 235 23.85 -24.84 -22.88
N ASP A 236 22.71 -25.12 -23.52
CA ASP A 236 22.47 -26.36 -24.29
C ASP A 236 21.22 -26.19 -25.18
N LEU A 237 21.29 -25.21 -26.08
CA LEU A 237 20.29 -24.97 -27.12
C LEU A 237 20.98 -25.00 -28.47
N ARG A 238 21.32 -26.20 -28.95
CA ARG A 238 21.67 -26.46 -30.36
C ARG A 238 21.74 -27.97 -30.58
N THR A 239 20.59 -28.59 -30.87
CA THR A 239 20.40 -29.78 -31.75
C THR A 239 19.06 -30.47 -31.46
N LEU A 240 17.92 -29.89 -31.86
CA LEU A 240 16.68 -30.67 -32.01
C LEU A 240 15.86 -30.16 -33.21
N SER A 241 15.98 -30.90 -34.32
CA SER A 241 15.06 -30.88 -35.46
C SER A 241 13.78 -31.62 -35.06
N SER A 242 12.83 -30.91 -34.45
CA SER A 242 11.40 -31.22 -34.39
C SER A 242 10.66 -29.98 -33.90
N SER A 243 9.42 -29.75 -34.33
CA SER A 243 8.56 -28.63 -33.92
C SER A 243 8.53 -28.51 -32.39
N SER A 244 9.37 -27.65 -31.84
CA SER A 244 9.66 -27.61 -30.41
C SER A 244 8.77 -26.56 -29.77
N VAL A 245 7.67 -27.01 -29.16
CA VAL A 245 6.84 -26.16 -28.30
C VAL A 245 7.63 -25.85 -27.04
N GLN A 246 8.08 -24.60 -26.88
CA GLN A 246 8.72 -24.14 -25.65
C GLN A 246 7.66 -23.72 -24.63
N PHE A 247 7.64 -24.39 -23.48
CA PHE A 247 6.87 -23.94 -22.32
C PHE A 247 7.66 -22.86 -21.60
N VAL A 248 7.34 -21.59 -21.84
CA VAL A 248 7.87 -20.50 -21.00
C VAL A 248 6.95 -20.37 -19.80
N ILE A 249 7.26 -21.11 -18.73
CA ILE A 249 6.62 -20.92 -17.43
C ILE A 249 7.21 -19.66 -16.84
N ARG A 250 6.56 -18.51 -17.05
CA ARG A 250 6.90 -17.30 -16.31
C ARG A 250 6.24 -17.42 -14.94
N PRO A 251 6.99 -17.60 -13.84
CA PRO A 251 6.41 -17.33 -12.54
C PRO A 251 5.93 -15.88 -12.59
N ARG A 252 4.62 -15.67 -12.50
CA ARG A 252 4.18 -14.40 -11.97
C ARG A 252 4.82 -14.39 -10.59
N ASN A 253 5.74 -13.46 -10.32
CA ASN A 253 6.10 -13.13 -8.95
C ASN A 253 4.79 -13.18 -8.20
N PRO A 254 4.61 -14.06 -7.18
CA PRO A 254 3.43 -13.95 -6.37
C PRO A 254 3.39 -12.46 -6.05
N LYS A 255 2.27 -11.79 -6.36
CA LYS A 255 1.95 -10.66 -5.49
C LYS A 255 2.03 -11.34 -4.14
N LYS A 256 3.16 -11.15 -3.44
CA LYS A 256 3.23 -11.44 -2.02
C LYS A 256 1.89 -10.96 -1.56
N LEU A 257 1.18 -11.76 -0.79
CA LEU A 257 0.25 -11.15 0.13
C LEU A 257 1.17 -10.24 0.98
N GLN A 258 1.44 -9.03 0.47
CA GLN A 258 2.04 -7.96 1.20
C GLN A 258 0.88 -7.59 2.09
N VAL A 259 0.83 -8.29 3.20
CA VAL A 259 0.09 -7.87 4.35
C VAL A 259 0.75 -6.55 4.75
N HIS A 260 0.30 -5.45 4.14
CA HIS A 260 0.62 -4.10 4.57
C HIS A 260 -0.16 -3.84 5.88
N ALA A 261 0.07 -4.65 6.91
CA ALA A 261 -0.59 -4.54 8.21
C ALA A 261 0.30 -3.89 9.26
N ALA A 262 1.34 -3.19 8.84
CA ALA A 262 2.24 -2.49 9.75
C ALA A 262 1.94 -0.98 9.67
N GLY A 263 1.07 -0.50 10.57
CA GLY A 263 0.79 0.92 10.78
C GLY A 263 1.93 1.63 11.53
N ASN A 264 3.18 1.26 11.23
CA ASN A 264 4.40 1.79 11.82
C ASN A 264 5.26 2.57 10.82
N THR A 265 4.85 2.64 9.55
CA THR A 265 5.47 3.45 8.51
C THR A 265 4.53 4.56 8.05
N THR A 266 5.04 5.78 7.87
CA THR A 266 4.35 6.91 7.25
C THR A 266 5.18 7.46 6.09
N GLY A 267 4.53 8.15 5.13
CA GLY A 267 5.15 8.70 3.92
C GLY A 267 5.25 7.69 2.77
N ASN A 268 5.42 8.22 1.55
CA ASN A 268 5.55 7.44 0.30
C ASN A 268 6.96 7.54 -0.30
N HIS A 269 7.56 8.73 -0.28
CA HIS A 269 8.90 9.06 -0.77
C HIS A 269 9.86 9.29 0.39
N PHE A 270 9.49 10.12 1.36
CA PHE A 270 10.21 10.29 2.62
C PHE A 270 9.56 9.42 3.70
N ARG A 271 10.03 8.17 3.81
CA ARG A 271 9.36 7.13 4.56
C ARG A 271 9.97 6.97 5.94
N VAL A 272 9.16 7.15 6.97
CA VAL A 272 9.61 6.98 8.37
C VAL A 272 8.96 5.76 8.97
N THR A 273 9.78 4.80 9.38
CA THR A 273 9.34 3.61 10.11
C THR A 273 9.83 3.66 11.55
N THR A 274 8.93 3.78 12.52
CA THR A 274 9.33 3.81 13.94
C THR A 274 9.40 2.39 14.53
N PHE A 275 10.18 2.18 15.59
CA PHE A 275 10.29 0.90 16.31
C PHE A 275 10.48 1.10 17.82
N GLY A 276 10.31 0.02 18.59
CA GLY A 276 10.51 -0.02 20.04
C GLY A 276 9.26 0.27 20.88
N GLU A 277 9.27 -0.26 22.09
CA GLU A 277 8.30 -0.04 23.16
C GLU A 277 8.86 0.88 24.24
N SER A 278 7.95 1.55 24.98
CA SER A 278 8.34 2.48 26.04
C SER A 278 9.22 1.91 27.15
N HIS A 279 9.16 0.60 27.40
CA HIS A 279 9.95 -0.10 28.43
C HIS A 279 10.83 -1.20 27.81
N GLY A 280 11.04 -1.18 26.49
CA GLY A 280 12.01 -2.05 25.81
C GLY A 280 13.43 -1.48 25.88
N GLY A 281 14.41 -2.11 25.22
CA GLY A 281 15.82 -1.66 25.23
C GLY A 281 16.04 -0.25 24.64
N GLY A 282 15.14 0.22 23.79
CA GLY A 282 15.16 1.56 23.20
C GLY A 282 14.02 1.77 22.21
N VAL A 283 13.88 3.00 21.75
CA VAL A 283 12.96 3.40 20.67
C VAL A 283 13.73 4.10 19.57
N GLY A 284 13.14 4.23 18.38
CA GLY A 284 13.81 4.89 17.28
C GLY A 284 13.04 4.87 15.98
N CYS A 285 13.73 5.20 14.90
CA CYS A 285 13.17 5.18 13.55
C CYS A 285 14.21 4.80 12.50
N VAL A 286 13.71 4.27 11.39
CA VAL A 286 14.40 4.18 10.11
C VAL A 286 13.77 5.22 9.18
N ILE A 287 14.60 6.08 8.61
CA ILE A 287 14.20 7.10 7.64
C ILE A 287 14.73 6.66 6.28
N ASP A 288 13.84 6.37 5.35
CA ASP A 288 14.13 5.92 3.99
C ASP A 288 13.72 7.00 2.98
N GLY A 289 14.49 7.15 1.90
CA GLY A 289 14.29 8.20 0.90
C GLY A 289 14.83 9.58 1.26
N CYS A 290 15.64 9.73 2.31
CA CYS A 290 16.34 10.99 2.57
C CYS A 290 17.28 11.35 1.40
N PRO A 291 17.25 12.58 0.85
CA PRO A 291 18.18 13.00 -0.20
C PRO A 291 19.65 12.88 0.24
N PRO A 292 20.59 12.55 -0.67
CA PRO A 292 22.02 12.48 -0.38
C PRO A 292 22.68 13.88 -0.33
N ARG A 293 23.88 13.95 0.27
CA ARG A 293 24.77 15.12 0.35
C ARG A 293 24.26 16.28 1.21
N MET A 294 23.31 16.01 2.10
CA MET A 294 22.85 17.01 3.06
C MET A 294 23.67 16.89 4.35
N PRO A 295 24.28 17.97 4.88
CA PRO A 295 24.93 17.95 6.18
C PRO A 295 23.98 17.49 7.28
N LEU A 296 24.38 16.47 8.05
CA LEU A 296 23.59 15.92 9.15
C LEU A 296 24.48 15.47 10.30
N SER A 297 24.23 16.01 11.48
CA SER A 297 24.84 15.61 12.75
C SER A 297 23.78 15.17 13.77
N VAL A 298 24.23 14.69 14.92
CA VAL A 298 23.33 14.29 16.01
C VAL A 298 22.64 15.52 16.63
N GLU A 299 23.35 16.65 16.68
CA GLU A 299 22.91 17.91 17.25
C GLU A 299 21.69 18.47 16.50
N ASP A 300 21.64 18.26 15.18
CA ASP A 300 20.49 18.63 14.34
C ASP A 300 19.19 17.95 14.80
N LEU A 301 19.28 16.71 15.31
CA LEU A 301 18.13 15.95 15.79
C LEU A 301 17.87 16.20 17.28
N GLN A 302 18.95 16.39 18.04
CA GLN A 302 18.89 16.46 19.50
C GLN A 302 18.13 17.69 19.99
N GLY A 303 18.21 18.83 19.30
CA GLY A 303 17.48 20.04 19.72
C GLY A 303 15.96 19.84 19.84
N ASP A 304 15.35 19.18 18.86
CA ASP A 304 13.92 18.88 18.88
C ASP A 304 13.56 17.75 19.85
N LEU A 305 14.42 16.74 19.97
CA LEU A 305 14.26 15.68 20.97
C LEU A 305 14.32 16.24 22.39
N ASP A 306 15.21 17.19 22.62
CA ASP A 306 15.31 17.91 23.88
C ASP A 306 14.03 18.68 24.15
N ARG A 307 13.47 19.41 23.18
CA ARG A 307 12.17 20.09 23.32
C ARG A 307 11.02 19.12 23.65
N ARG A 308 11.07 17.88 23.18
CA ARG A 308 10.02 16.86 23.41
C ARG A 308 10.13 16.15 24.76
N ARG A 309 11.33 16.08 25.33
CA ARG A 309 11.65 15.20 26.47
C ARG A 309 10.73 15.47 27.68
N PRO A 310 10.39 14.45 28.47
CA PRO A 310 9.62 14.64 29.69
C PRO A 310 10.44 15.35 30.79
N GLY A 311 9.76 15.87 31.82
CA GLY A 311 10.40 16.35 33.05
C GLY A 311 11.18 17.65 32.93
N GLN A 312 10.90 18.44 31.91
CA GLN A 312 11.53 19.76 31.73
C GLN A 312 11.01 20.80 32.72
N SER A 313 9.78 20.63 33.24
CA SER A 313 9.14 21.65 34.06
C SER A 313 8.16 21.06 35.08
N ARG A 314 7.77 21.88 36.06
CA ARG A 314 6.78 21.53 37.09
C ARG A 314 5.39 21.21 36.54
N ILE A 315 5.05 21.65 35.33
CA ILE A 315 3.75 21.42 34.69
C ILE A 315 3.74 20.19 33.76
N THR A 316 4.85 19.46 33.69
CA THR A 316 4.98 18.21 32.93
C THR A 316 5.27 17.04 33.86
N THR A 317 5.26 15.82 33.32
CA THR A 317 5.55 14.59 34.05
C THR A 317 6.97 14.62 34.62
N PRO A 318 7.18 14.28 35.90
CA PRO A 318 8.51 14.34 36.54
C PRO A 318 9.44 13.17 36.18
N ARG A 319 9.35 12.64 34.96
CA ARG A 319 10.31 11.63 34.44
C ARG A 319 11.55 12.31 33.90
N LYS A 320 12.73 11.75 34.15
CA LYS A 320 14.01 12.31 33.70
C LYS A 320 14.62 11.40 32.64
N GLU A 321 14.09 11.48 31.42
CA GLU A 321 14.61 10.74 30.27
C GLU A 321 15.39 11.75 29.40
N THR A 322 16.62 11.41 29.02
CA THR A 322 17.52 12.34 28.29
C THR A 322 17.20 12.44 26.81
N ASP A 323 16.45 11.49 26.26
CA ASP A 323 16.12 11.36 24.84
C ASP A 323 17.35 11.48 23.90
N THR A 324 18.52 11.07 24.39
CA THR A 324 19.79 11.14 23.64
C THR A 324 19.78 10.20 22.45
N CYS A 325 19.90 10.73 21.24
CA CYS A 325 19.89 9.91 20.03
C CYS A 325 21.28 9.54 19.52
N ARG A 326 21.32 8.46 18.74
CA ARG A 326 22.47 8.01 17.97
C ARG A 326 22.04 7.74 16.53
N ILE A 327 22.82 8.22 15.57
CA ILE A 327 22.68 7.85 14.15
C ILE A 327 23.57 6.63 13.90
N LEU A 328 22.99 5.55 13.36
CA LEU A 328 23.67 4.26 13.17
C LEU A 328 23.93 3.91 11.70
N SER A 329 23.29 4.58 10.76
CA SER A 329 23.46 4.37 9.31
C SER A 329 23.03 5.61 8.52
N GLY A 330 23.28 5.62 7.21
CA GLY A 330 22.76 6.63 6.28
C GLY A 330 23.48 7.98 6.31
N VAL A 331 24.56 8.09 7.10
CA VAL A 331 25.45 9.26 7.17
C VAL A 331 26.90 8.79 7.07
N HIS A 332 27.67 9.48 6.23
CA HIS A 332 29.11 9.29 6.07
C HIS A 332 29.78 10.66 6.01
N GLU A 333 30.88 10.86 6.74
CA GLU A 333 31.62 12.14 6.78
C GLU A 333 30.74 13.37 7.03
N GLY A 334 29.72 13.22 7.89
CA GLY A 334 28.83 14.32 8.28
C GLY A 334 27.76 14.68 7.24
N VAL A 335 27.62 13.91 6.15
CA VAL A 335 26.57 14.12 5.13
C VAL A 335 25.71 12.87 4.94
N THR A 336 24.45 13.07 4.55
CA THR A 336 23.53 11.97 4.20
C THR A 336 24.01 11.24 2.95
N THR A 337 23.87 9.91 2.93
CA THR A 337 24.33 9.07 1.81
C THR A 337 23.25 8.80 0.77
N GLY A 338 22.00 9.18 1.03
CA GLY A 338 20.84 8.79 0.22
C GLY A 338 20.30 7.40 0.55
N THR A 339 20.91 6.69 1.51
CA THR A 339 20.48 5.36 1.97
C THR A 339 19.77 5.47 3.33
N PRO A 340 19.08 4.41 3.79
CA PRO A 340 18.29 4.48 5.03
C PRO A 340 19.10 4.93 6.26
N ILE A 341 18.56 5.91 6.99
CA ILE A 341 19.12 6.46 8.23
C ILE A 341 18.43 5.80 9.43
N LEU A 342 19.19 5.07 10.23
CA LEU A 342 18.73 4.47 11.48
C LEU A 342 19.06 5.40 12.65
N VAL A 343 18.03 5.84 13.38
CA VAL A 343 18.17 6.62 14.63
C VAL A 343 17.71 5.78 15.82
N LEU A 344 18.55 5.67 16.84
CA LEU A 344 18.29 4.92 18.08
C LEU A 344 18.34 5.84 19.30
N VAL A 345 17.37 5.71 20.19
CA VAL A 345 17.33 6.35 21.51
C VAL A 345 17.15 5.26 22.58
N PRO A 346 18.17 4.97 23.41
CA PRO A 346 18.05 3.99 24.49
C PRO A 346 17.10 4.48 25.59
N ASN A 347 16.38 3.56 26.23
CA ASN A 347 15.54 3.88 27.39
C ASN A 347 16.35 3.78 28.68
N THR A 348 16.46 4.86 29.47
CA THR A 348 17.35 4.94 30.65
C THR A 348 16.64 4.92 32.01
N ASP A 349 15.34 5.25 32.10
CA ASP A 349 14.56 5.27 33.37
C ASP A 349 13.48 4.17 33.39
N GLN A 350 13.89 2.90 33.34
CA GLN A 350 12.96 1.76 33.44
C GLN A 350 12.71 1.38 34.91
N ARG A 351 11.59 1.85 35.48
CA ARG A 351 11.10 1.37 36.78
C ARG A 351 9.89 0.45 36.58
N GLY A 352 10.13 -0.85 36.46
CA GLY A 352 9.07 -1.84 36.21
C GLY A 352 7.98 -1.91 37.28
N ARG A 353 8.30 -1.59 38.54
CA ARG A 353 7.41 -1.77 39.71
C ARG A 353 6.29 -0.73 39.83
N ASP A 354 6.37 0.40 39.13
CA ASP A 354 5.35 1.46 39.20
C ASP A 354 4.03 1.08 38.48
N TYR A 355 3.95 -0.10 37.85
CA TYR A 355 2.83 -0.50 36.98
C TYR A 355 2.16 -1.83 37.33
N ASP A 356 2.56 -2.49 38.42
CA ASP A 356 2.05 -3.82 38.78
C ASP A 356 0.53 -3.81 39.03
N GLU A 357 -0.01 -2.78 39.69
CA GLU A 357 -1.46 -2.59 39.89
C GLU A 357 -2.20 -2.29 38.57
N MET A 358 -1.56 -1.62 37.61
CA MET A 358 -2.13 -1.29 36.29
C MET A 358 -2.11 -2.47 35.30
N SER A 359 -1.43 -3.56 35.66
CA SER A 359 -1.31 -4.72 34.79
C SER A 359 -2.59 -5.53 34.65
N VAL A 360 -3.44 -5.45 35.68
CA VAL A 360 -4.63 -6.28 35.85
C VAL A 360 -5.88 -5.60 35.28
N ALA A 361 -5.89 -4.27 35.25
CA ALA A 361 -7.02 -3.42 34.89
C ALA A 361 -6.88 -2.80 33.50
N TYR A 362 -8.01 -2.52 32.84
CA TYR A 362 -8.02 -1.61 31.69
C TYR A 362 -8.06 -0.17 32.17
N ARG A 363 -7.11 0.68 31.75
CA ARG A 363 -7.14 2.10 32.14
C ARG A 363 -8.21 2.81 31.29
N PRO A 364 -9.14 3.57 31.92
CA PRO A 364 -10.14 4.33 31.17
C PRO A 364 -9.49 5.23 30.12
N SER A 365 -10.06 5.26 28.91
CA SER A 365 -9.60 6.11 27.79
C SER A 365 -8.15 5.84 27.30
N HIS A 366 -7.55 4.71 27.69
CA HIS A 366 -6.31 4.17 27.11
C HIS A 366 -6.58 3.05 26.11
N ALA A 367 -5.53 2.62 25.41
CA ALA A 367 -5.60 1.58 24.39
C ALA A 367 -5.58 0.14 24.96
N ASP A 368 -5.61 -0.06 26.29
CA ASP A 368 -5.35 -1.37 26.90
C ASP A 368 -6.31 -2.46 26.41
N ARG A 369 -7.64 -2.21 26.46
CA ARG A 369 -8.66 -3.17 26.03
C ARG A 369 -8.63 -3.41 24.53
N THR A 370 -8.41 -2.35 23.75
CA THR A 370 -8.39 -2.42 22.29
C THR A 370 -7.13 -3.12 21.78
N TYR A 371 -5.98 -2.97 22.46
CA TYR A 371 -4.78 -3.76 22.20
C TYR A 371 -5.02 -5.24 22.47
N ASP A 372 -5.55 -5.59 23.64
CA ASP A 372 -5.87 -6.99 23.96
C ASP A 372 -6.88 -7.55 22.95
N GLN A 373 -7.91 -6.79 22.55
CA GLN A 373 -8.88 -7.22 21.54
C GLN A 373 -8.25 -7.46 20.16
N LYS A 374 -7.34 -6.59 19.75
CA LYS A 374 -6.74 -6.62 18.40
C LYS A 374 -5.63 -7.65 18.28
N TYR A 375 -4.78 -7.76 19.31
CA TYR A 375 -3.53 -8.51 19.25
C TYR A 375 -3.49 -9.72 20.19
N GLY A 376 -4.42 -9.84 21.14
CA GLY A 376 -4.39 -10.89 22.17
C GLY A 376 -3.26 -10.74 23.20
N ILE A 377 -2.35 -9.79 22.99
CA ILE A 377 -1.21 -9.50 23.85
C ILE A 377 -0.94 -7.99 23.85
N ARG A 378 -0.49 -7.46 24.99
CA ARG A 378 -0.01 -6.09 25.13
C ARG A 378 1.24 -6.06 25.99
N SER A 379 2.18 -5.17 25.68
CA SER A 379 3.23 -4.79 26.62
C SER A 379 2.58 -3.91 27.70
N VAL A 380 2.40 -4.52 28.86
CA VAL A 380 1.63 -3.95 29.98
C VAL A 380 2.36 -2.75 30.61
N GLN A 381 3.68 -2.74 30.51
CA GLN A 381 4.54 -1.68 31.04
C GLN A 381 4.47 -0.44 30.11
N GLY A 382 4.01 0.69 30.65
CA GLY A 382 4.09 2.00 29.98
C GLY A 382 3.24 2.23 28.72
N GLY A 383 2.16 1.47 28.51
CA GLY A 383 1.32 1.59 27.31
C GLY A 383 1.95 1.00 26.04
N GLY A 384 3.06 0.28 26.18
CA GLY A 384 3.71 -0.44 25.10
C GLY A 384 4.01 0.43 23.88
N ARG A 385 3.55 -0.05 22.72
CA ARG A 385 3.73 0.60 21.40
C ARG A 385 2.83 1.82 21.16
N SER A 386 1.70 1.92 21.88
CA SER A 386 0.79 3.08 21.81
C SER A 386 1.22 4.27 22.68
N SER A 387 2.33 4.11 23.40
CA SER A 387 2.89 5.13 24.27
C SER A 387 3.37 6.34 23.49
N ALA A 388 3.23 7.53 24.08
CA ALA A 388 3.85 8.75 23.54
C ALA A 388 5.38 8.66 23.43
N ARG A 389 6.04 7.65 24.00
CA ARG A 389 7.47 7.36 23.76
C ARG A 389 7.76 7.10 22.28
N GLU A 390 6.85 6.48 21.53
CA GLU A 390 7.02 6.19 20.10
C GLU A 390 7.31 7.46 19.28
N THR A 391 6.76 8.60 19.70
CA THR A 391 6.90 9.87 19.00
C THR A 391 8.34 10.40 18.98
N ILE A 392 9.28 9.81 19.72
CA ILE A 392 10.72 10.08 19.57
C ILE A 392 11.17 9.81 18.14
N GLY A 393 10.78 8.68 17.56
CA GLY A 393 11.13 8.36 16.18
C GLY A 393 10.56 9.37 15.20
N ARG A 394 9.36 9.91 15.49
CA ARG A 394 8.73 10.95 14.67
C ARG A 394 9.44 12.29 14.81
N VAL A 395 9.81 12.68 16.02
CA VAL A 395 10.50 13.96 16.28
C VAL A 395 11.91 13.95 15.72
N ALA A 396 12.66 12.85 15.89
CA ALA A 396 13.97 12.71 15.27
C ALA A 396 13.89 12.82 13.73
N ALA A 397 12.95 12.10 13.10
CA ALA A 397 12.78 12.20 11.66
C ALA A 397 12.23 13.56 11.20
N GLY A 398 11.38 14.19 12.02
CA GLY A 398 10.81 15.51 11.76
C GLY A 398 11.86 16.61 11.82
N ALA A 399 12.85 16.53 12.72
CA ALA A 399 13.97 17.47 12.78
C ALA A 399 14.79 17.44 11.47
N LEU A 400 15.07 16.25 10.95
CA LEU A 400 15.69 16.07 9.63
C LEU A 400 14.81 16.65 8.51
N ALA A 401 13.50 16.38 8.52
CA ALA A 401 12.58 16.94 7.54
C ALA A 401 12.52 18.48 7.58
N LYS A 402 12.51 19.08 8.78
CA LYS A 402 12.59 20.55 8.96
C LYS A 402 13.90 21.10 8.37
N LYS A 403 15.03 20.43 8.60
CA LYS A 403 16.32 20.83 8.02
C LYS A 403 16.29 20.82 6.49
N ILE A 404 15.70 19.78 5.87
CA ILE A 404 15.52 19.70 4.41
C ILE A 404 14.66 20.86 3.90
N LEU A 405 13.50 21.08 4.53
CA LEU A 405 12.53 22.12 4.13
C LEU A 405 13.10 23.53 4.26
N MET A 406 13.84 23.79 5.35
CA MET A 406 14.58 25.02 5.57
C MET A 406 15.64 25.24 4.49
N ALA A 407 16.48 24.23 4.24
CA ALA A 407 17.51 24.31 3.21
C ALA A 407 16.92 24.47 1.80
N PHE A 408 15.73 23.93 1.53
CA PHE A 408 15.12 23.95 0.21
C PHE A 408 14.46 25.30 -0.14
N SER A 409 13.67 25.85 0.78
CA SER A 409 12.79 27.00 0.49
C SER A 409 12.71 28.01 1.62
N GLY A 410 13.54 27.87 2.67
CA GLY A 410 13.40 28.66 3.89
C GLY A 410 12.09 28.35 4.62
N THR A 411 11.50 27.16 4.41
CA THR A 411 10.24 26.77 5.05
C THR A 411 10.46 26.63 6.55
N GLU A 412 9.65 27.35 7.32
CA GLU A 412 9.65 27.31 8.78
C GLU A 412 8.36 26.69 9.29
N ILE A 413 8.47 25.75 10.22
CA ILE A 413 7.32 25.10 10.86
C ILE A 413 7.40 25.41 12.35
N LEU A 414 6.43 26.19 12.84
CA LEU A 414 6.36 26.64 14.22
C LEU A 414 5.02 26.22 14.81
N ALA A 415 5.04 25.65 16.02
CA ALA A 415 3.82 25.38 16.75
C ALA A 415 3.87 25.96 18.16
N TYR A 416 2.71 26.30 18.70
CA TYR A 416 2.59 26.86 20.04
C TYR A 416 1.25 26.50 20.68
N VAL A 417 1.19 26.63 22.00
CA VAL A 417 -0.03 26.37 22.76
C VAL A 417 -0.95 27.59 22.69
N SER A 418 -2.09 27.42 22.02
CA SER A 418 -3.11 28.46 21.85
C SER A 418 -4.30 28.30 22.79
N GLN A 419 -4.47 27.12 23.40
CA GLN A 419 -5.51 26.92 24.40
C GLN A 419 -5.10 25.90 25.45
N VAL A 420 -5.46 26.18 26.70
CA VAL A 420 -5.48 25.21 27.79
C VAL A 420 -6.82 25.28 28.50
N GLN A 421 -7.60 24.20 28.43
CA GLN A 421 -8.95 24.13 28.99
C GLN A 421 -9.84 25.32 28.55
N LYS A 422 -10.12 26.27 29.46
CA LYS A 422 -10.95 27.46 29.22
C LYS A 422 -10.14 28.72 28.87
N VAL A 423 -8.81 28.65 29.03
CA VAL A 423 -7.91 29.76 28.70
C VAL A 423 -7.58 29.64 27.21
N VAL A 424 -8.17 30.51 26.40
CA VAL A 424 -7.98 30.57 24.95
C VAL A 424 -7.18 31.83 24.66
N LEU A 425 -6.06 31.69 23.95
CA LEU A 425 -5.30 32.82 23.42
C LEU A 425 -6.06 33.40 22.23
N PRO A 426 -6.46 34.69 22.26
CA PRO A 426 -7.05 35.36 21.11
C PRO A 426 -6.08 35.37 19.92
N GLU A 427 -6.59 35.12 18.71
CA GLU A 427 -5.76 34.95 17.51
C GLU A 427 -5.03 36.24 17.13
N GLU A 428 -5.65 37.39 17.37
CA GLU A 428 -5.12 38.72 17.09
C GLU A 428 -3.88 39.10 17.91
N LEU A 429 -3.59 38.38 19.00
CA LEU A 429 -2.39 38.62 19.83
C LEU A 429 -1.13 37.96 19.26
N VAL A 430 -1.26 37.10 18.25
CA VAL A 430 -0.12 36.42 17.64
C VAL A 430 -0.04 36.77 16.17
N ASP A 431 0.95 37.59 15.82
CA ASP A 431 1.30 37.80 14.42
C ASP A 431 2.10 36.61 13.89
N HIS A 432 1.48 35.82 13.01
CA HIS A 432 2.09 34.62 12.44
C HIS A 432 3.26 34.94 11.50
N HIS A 433 3.38 36.18 11.00
CA HIS A 433 4.52 36.58 10.17
C HIS A 433 5.78 36.79 10.98
N THR A 434 5.68 37.35 12.18
CA THR A 434 6.83 37.74 13.02
C THR A 434 7.10 36.81 14.19
N LEU A 435 6.23 35.84 14.44
CA LEU A 435 6.39 34.83 15.50
C LEU A 435 7.77 34.13 15.41
N THR A 436 8.46 34.03 16.54
CA THR A 436 9.77 33.38 16.64
C THR A 436 9.75 32.16 17.56
N LEU A 437 10.71 31.25 17.37
CA LEU A 437 10.91 30.12 18.27
C LEU A 437 11.25 30.57 19.70
N ASP A 438 12.00 31.67 19.86
CA ASP A 438 12.37 32.20 21.17
C ASP A 438 11.15 32.68 21.96
N GLN A 439 10.18 33.32 21.30
CA GLN A 439 8.91 33.69 21.93
C GLN A 439 8.15 32.45 22.41
N ILE A 440 8.13 31.38 21.61
CA ILE A 440 7.47 30.12 21.94
C ILE A 440 8.18 29.42 23.10
N GLU A 441 9.51 29.32 23.10
CA GLU A 441 10.27 28.61 24.14
C GLU A 441 10.56 29.49 25.38
N SER A 442 10.14 30.76 25.40
CA SER A 442 10.34 31.70 26.51
C SER A 442 9.71 31.26 27.84
N ASN A 443 8.76 30.32 27.79
CA ASN A 443 8.01 29.85 28.96
C ASN A 443 7.67 28.36 28.87
N ILE A 444 7.38 27.77 30.03
CA ILE A 444 7.19 26.33 30.19
C ILE A 444 5.93 25.76 29.52
N VAL A 445 4.95 26.60 29.18
CA VAL A 445 3.70 26.18 28.52
C VAL A 445 3.75 26.35 27.01
N ARG A 446 4.77 27.03 26.49
CA ARG A 446 4.98 27.32 25.07
C ARG A 446 3.86 28.15 24.42
N CYS A 447 3.40 29.16 25.13
CA CYS A 447 2.46 30.15 24.62
C CYS A 447 3.23 31.44 24.30
N PRO A 448 3.11 32.04 23.10
CA PRO A 448 3.93 33.19 22.72
C PRO A 448 3.55 34.48 23.45
N ASP A 449 2.33 34.56 23.99
CA ASP A 449 1.88 35.68 24.80
C ASP A 449 2.16 35.42 26.30
N PRO A 450 2.96 36.26 26.99
CA PRO A 450 3.32 36.03 28.39
C PRO A 450 2.13 36.06 29.37
N GLU A 451 1.13 36.90 29.13
CA GLU A 451 -0.03 37.02 30.03
C GLU A 451 -0.90 35.76 29.96
N TYR A 452 -1.16 35.27 28.75
CA TYR A 452 -1.88 34.02 28.55
C TYR A 452 -1.04 32.81 28.94
N ALA A 453 0.28 32.86 28.79
CA ALA A 453 1.18 31.82 29.31
C ALA A 453 1.00 31.65 30.83
N GLU A 454 1.04 32.74 31.60
CA GLU A 454 0.79 32.74 33.06
C GLU A 454 -0.59 32.14 33.41
N LYS A 455 -1.66 32.59 32.70
CA LYS A 455 -3.02 32.06 32.90
C LYS A 455 -3.12 30.56 32.62
N MET A 456 -2.49 30.10 31.54
CA MET A 456 -2.47 28.69 31.16
C MET A 456 -1.68 27.86 32.17
N ILE A 457 -0.52 28.34 32.63
CA ILE A 457 0.29 27.70 33.68
C ILE A 457 -0.52 27.56 34.97
N ALA A 458 -1.19 28.63 35.41
CA ALA A 458 -2.04 28.61 36.59
C ALA A 458 -3.19 27.59 36.47
N ALA A 459 -3.82 27.49 35.29
CA ALA A 459 -4.86 26.50 35.04
C ALA A 459 -4.33 25.05 35.14
N ILE A 460 -3.13 24.78 34.60
CA ILE A 460 -2.48 23.46 34.68
C ILE A 460 -2.13 23.11 36.13
N ASP A 461 -1.56 24.06 36.88
CA ASP A 461 -1.22 23.85 38.29
C ASP A 461 -2.47 23.57 39.14
N ALA A 462 -3.55 24.30 38.92
CA ALA A 462 -4.79 24.15 39.67
C ALA A 462 -5.39 22.73 39.54
N VAL A 463 -5.23 22.08 38.39
CA VAL A 463 -5.68 20.69 38.20
C VAL A 463 -4.64 19.67 38.66
N ARG A 464 -3.34 19.97 38.51
CA ARG A 464 -2.24 19.13 38.98
C ARG A 464 -2.35 18.84 40.48
N VAL A 465 -2.56 19.89 41.29
CA VAL A 465 -2.68 19.76 42.76
C VAL A 465 -3.90 18.94 43.17
N LYS A 466 -4.95 18.92 42.33
CA LYS A 466 -6.17 18.12 42.53
C LYS A 466 -6.07 16.69 41.97
N GLY A 467 -4.90 16.28 41.48
CA GLY A 467 -4.68 14.99 40.83
C GLY A 467 -5.51 14.82 39.55
N GLN A 468 -5.85 15.91 38.87
CA GLN A 468 -6.63 15.95 37.62
C GLN A 468 -5.74 16.34 36.44
N SER A 469 -6.28 16.17 35.22
CA SER A 469 -5.64 16.59 33.98
C SER A 469 -6.58 17.45 33.14
N ILE A 470 -6.01 18.21 32.21
CA ILE A 470 -6.72 19.03 31.24
C ILE A 470 -6.10 18.85 29.84
N GLY A 471 -6.92 19.13 28.83
CA GLY A 471 -6.52 19.17 27.42
C GLY A 471 -6.34 20.60 26.94
N GLY A 472 -6.24 20.76 25.63
CA GLY A 472 -6.05 22.07 25.01
C GLY A 472 -5.79 21.96 23.51
N VAL A 473 -5.34 23.07 22.92
CA VAL A 473 -5.11 23.21 21.48
C VAL A 473 -3.69 23.69 21.23
N VAL A 474 -3.05 23.07 20.24
CA VAL A 474 -1.81 23.55 19.63
C VAL A 474 -2.15 24.19 18.29
N THR A 475 -1.72 25.42 18.06
CA THR A 475 -1.72 26.03 16.74
C THR A 475 -0.37 25.73 16.07
N CYS A 476 -0.39 25.35 14.80
CA CYS A 476 0.80 25.15 13.99
C CYS A 476 0.72 26.01 12.75
N ILE A 477 1.81 26.68 12.42
CA ILE A 477 1.96 27.47 11.22
C ILE A 477 3.12 26.96 10.37
N VAL A 478 2.99 27.10 9.05
CA VAL A 478 4.08 26.88 8.10
C VAL A 478 4.29 28.14 7.28
N ARG A 479 5.46 28.77 7.41
CA ARG A 479 5.88 29.91 6.59
C ARG A 479 6.71 29.43 5.41
N ASN A 480 6.69 30.21 4.33
CA ASN A 480 7.50 29.98 3.12
C ASN A 480 7.28 28.60 2.48
N CYS A 481 6.09 28.00 2.67
CA CYS A 481 5.72 26.78 1.96
C CYS A 481 5.66 27.09 0.46
N PRO A 482 6.38 26.33 -0.40
CA PRO A 482 6.27 26.49 -1.84
C PRO A 482 4.81 26.35 -2.28
N PRO A 483 4.29 27.21 -3.19
CA PRO A 483 2.97 27.04 -3.76
C PRO A 483 2.92 25.79 -4.64
N GLY A 484 1.76 25.13 -4.71
CA GLY A 484 1.53 23.96 -5.55
C GLY A 484 1.83 22.60 -4.90
N LEU A 485 2.31 22.54 -3.66
CA LEU A 485 2.55 21.27 -2.96
C LEU A 485 1.22 20.62 -2.54
N GLY A 486 1.13 19.30 -2.74
CA GLY A 486 -0.06 18.51 -2.41
C GLY A 486 -0.63 17.78 -3.61
N SER A 487 -1.92 17.45 -3.56
CA SER A 487 -2.63 16.80 -4.66
C SER A 487 -4.11 17.21 -4.66
N PRO A 488 -4.80 17.21 -5.81
CA PRO A 488 -6.16 17.75 -5.89
C PRO A 488 -7.28 16.81 -5.40
N VAL A 489 -6.97 15.52 -5.12
CA VAL A 489 -8.00 14.48 -4.90
C VAL A 489 -7.87 13.73 -3.58
N PHE A 490 -7.07 12.65 -3.52
CA PHE A 490 -7.00 11.77 -2.35
C PHE A 490 -5.91 12.18 -1.37
N ASP A 491 -4.77 12.61 -1.89
CA ASP A 491 -3.60 13.00 -1.11
C ASP A 491 -3.52 14.54 -0.96
N LYS A 492 -4.67 15.18 -0.73
CA LYS A 492 -4.73 16.63 -0.48
C LYS A 492 -3.82 17.02 0.67
N LEU A 493 -3.14 18.17 0.57
CA LEU A 493 -2.15 18.57 1.57
C LEU A 493 -2.76 18.65 2.98
N GLU A 494 -3.93 19.27 3.12
CA GLU A 494 -4.65 19.32 4.40
C GLU A 494 -5.11 17.94 4.90
N ALA A 495 -5.37 16.98 3.99
CA ALA A 495 -5.75 15.61 4.36
C ALA A 495 -4.55 14.80 4.88
N GLU A 496 -3.38 14.95 4.26
CA GLU A 496 -2.14 14.33 4.76
C GLU A 496 -1.71 14.95 6.10
N PHE A 497 -1.86 16.27 6.28
CA PHE A 497 -1.67 16.90 7.59
C PHE A 497 -2.65 16.38 8.63
N ALA A 498 -3.94 16.28 8.30
CA ALA A 498 -4.95 15.73 9.19
C ALA A 498 -4.58 14.32 9.65
N LYS A 499 -4.22 13.43 8.72
CA LYS A 499 -3.76 12.07 9.01
C LYS A 499 -2.52 12.07 9.90
N ALA A 500 -1.54 12.91 9.61
CA ALA A 500 -0.31 13.03 10.38
C ALA A 500 -0.57 13.41 11.84
N VAL A 501 -1.34 14.47 12.08
CA VAL A 501 -1.61 14.97 13.45
C VAL A 501 -2.64 14.14 14.21
N MET A 502 -3.66 13.60 13.53
CA MET A 502 -4.67 12.73 14.16
C MET A 502 -4.07 11.38 14.58
N SER A 503 -2.92 11.00 14.03
CA SER A 503 -2.17 9.82 14.46
C SER A 503 -1.32 10.05 15.72
N LEU A 504 -1.21 11.29 16.22
CA LEU A 504 -0.53 11.58 17.48
C LEU A 504 -1.36 11.12 18.69
N PRO A 505 -0.71 10.73 19.80
CA PRO A 505 -1.42 10.38 21.03
C PRO A 505 -2.27 11.54 21.55
N ALA A 506 -3.45 11.21 22.09
CA ALA A 506 -4.41 12.15 22.67
C ALA A 506 -5.06 13.16 21.71
N THR A 507 -4.70 13.21 20.42
CA THR A 507 -5.39 14.06 19.44
C THR A 507 -6.85 13.64 19.26
N LYS A 508 -7.74 14.63 19.11
CA LYS A 508 -9.19 14.45 18.92
C LYS A 508 -9.83 15.36 17.88
N GLY A 509 -9.16 16.42 17.47
CA GLY A 509 -9.68 17.32 16.45
C GLY A 509 -8.55 17.95 15.66
N PHE A 510 -8.88 18.31 14.43
CA PHE A 510 -8.03 19.02 13.49
C PHE A 510 -8.88 20.05 12.77
N GLU A 511 -8.40 21.28 12.72
CA GLU A 511 -8.96 22.37 11.95
C GLU A 511 -7.89 22.97 11.05
N PHE A 512 -8.31 23.44 9.88
CA PHE A 512 -7.44 24.00 8.86
C PHE A 512 -7.97 25.36 8.42
N GLY A 513 -7.12 26.39 8.38
CA GLY A 513 -7.52 27.77 8.16
C GLY A 513 -8.60 28.23 9.14
N SER A 514 -9.69 28.77 8.60
CA SER A 514 -10.89 29.17 9.36
C SER A 514 -11.60 28.00 10.07
N GLY A 515 -11.28 26.75 9.73
CA GLY A 515 -11.77 25.57 10.44
C GLY A 515 -13.29 25.49 10.52
N PHE A 516 -13.82 25.08 11.68
CA PHE A 516 -15.27 25.06 11.88
C PHE A 516 -15.90 26.47 11.87
N ALA A 517 -15.14 27.51 12.20
CA ALA A 517 -15.66 28.88 12.19
C ALA A 517 -16.02 29.36 10.76
N GLY A 518 -15.36 28.82 9.74
CA GLY A 518 -15.72 29.08 8.34
C GLY A 518 -17.13 28.65 7.96
N THR A 519 -17.73 27.69 8.69
CA THR A 519 -19.10 27.19 8.41
C THR A 519 -20.20 28.20 8.73
N PHE A 520 -19.88 29.29 9.43
CA PHE A 520 -20.81 30.37 9.74
C PHE A 520 -20.77 31.51 8.72
N LEU A 521 -19.89 31.43 7.71
CA LEU A 521 -19.68 32.48 6.72
C LEU A 521 -20.36 32.13 5.39
N THR A 522 -20.85 33.16 4.68
CA THR A 522 -21.24 33.06 3.28
C THR A 522 -20.00 32.96 2.37
N GLY A 523 -20.18 32.55 1.11
CA GLY A 523 -19.07 32.48 0.15
C GLY A 523 -18.36 33.83 -0.03
N SER A 524 -19.10 34.94 -0.12
CA SER A 524 -18.51 36.29 -0.22
C SER A 524 -17.73 36.71 1.02
N GLU A 525 -18.10 36.19 2.20
CA GLU A 525 -17.39 36.47 3.45
C GLU A 525 -16.19 35.52 3.65
N HIS A 526 -16.23 34.33 3.08
CA HIS A 526 -15.18 33.32 3.24
C HIS A 526 -14.06 33.47 2.21
N ASN A 527 -14.40 33.75 0.95
CA ASN A 527 -13.45 33.76 -0.16
C ASN A 527 -12.23 34.64 0.11
N ASP A 528 -11.05 34.10 -0.21
CA ASP A 528 -9.78 34.80 -0.12
C ASP A 528 -9.47 35.46 -1.47
N GLU A 529 -9.75 36.76 -1.58
CA GLU A 529 -9.57 37.53 -2.82
C GLU A 529 -8.09 37.65 -3.20
N PHE A 530 -7.78 37.39 -4.48
CA PHE A 530 -6.42 37.52 -5.00
C PHE A 530 -6.06 38.99 -5.28
N TYR A 531 -4.80 39.33 -5.06
CA TYR A 531 -4.21 40.62 -5.44
C TYR A 531 -2.73 40.47 -5.79
N LEU A 532 -2.15 41.48 -6.44
CA LEU A 532 -0.71 41.58 -6.66
C LEU A 532 -0.09 42.41 -5.54
N ASP A 533 0.93 41.89 -4.88
CA ASP A 533 1.73 42.68 -3.94
C ASP A 533 2.70 43.63 -4.65
N ASP A 534 3.43 44.44 -3.88
CA ASP A 534 4.37 45.44 -4.41
C ASP A 534 5.54 44.82 -5.20
N GLN A 535 5.76 43.51 -5.06
CA GLN A 535 6.77 42.74 -5.79
C GLN A 535 6.19 42.04 -7.03
N GLY A 536 4.91 42.23 -7.31
CA GLY A 536 4.21 41.61 -8.43
C GLY A 536 3.84 40.14 -8.18
N LYS A 537 3.93 39.65 -6.94
CA LYS A 537 3.54 38.28 -6.59
C LYS A 537 2.05 38.20 -6.32
N ILE A 538 1.40 37.13 -6.78
CA ILE A 538 -0.01 36.86 -6.51
C ILE A 538 -0.14 36.39 -5.06
N ARG A 539 -1.00 37.08 -4.30
CA ARG A 539 -1.27 36.86 -2.86
C ARG A 539 -2.77 36.89 -2.59
N THR A 540 -3.20 36.52 -1.39
CA THR A 540 -4.60 36.65 -0.97
C THR A 540 -4.80 37.69 0.13
N ARG A 541 -5.88 38.49 0.03
CA ARG A 541 -6.20 39.56 0.99
C ARG A 541 -6.49 39.04 2.40
N THR A 542 -7.01 37.82 2.47
CA THR A 542 -7.28 37.07 3.69
C THR A 542 -6.72 35.66 3.53
N ASN A 543 -6.66 34.90 4.63
CA ASN A 543 -6.15 33.53 4.61
C ASN A 543 -7.10 32.56 5.32
N ARG A 544 -8.40 32.64 4.99
CA ARG A 544 -9.44 31.78 5.58
C ARG A 544 -9.34 30.33 5.08
N SER A 545 -8.74 30.13 3.92
CA SER A 545 -8.38 28.82 3.37
C SER A 545 -7.19 28.19 4.12
N GLY A 546 -6.42 28.97 4.89
CA GLY A 546 -5.35 28.46 5.73
C GLY A 546 -4.12 27.98 4.97
N GLY A 547 -3.77 28.67 3.87
CA GLY A 547 -2.60 28.38 3.05
C GLY A 547 -2.76 27.25 2.04
N THR A 548 -3.95 26.63 1.92
CA THR A 548 -4.23 25.64 0.86
C THR A 548 -5.55 25.92 0.16
N GLN A 549 -5.57 25.69 -1.15
CA GLN A 549 -6.77 25.79 -1.99
C GLN A 549 -6.82 24.58 -2.93
N GLY A 550 -7.95 23.87 -2.94
CA GLY A 550 -8.11 22.67 -3.78
C GLY A 550 -7.20 21.49 -3.39
N GLY A 551 -6.62 21.48 -2.19
CA GLY A 551 -5.67 20.44 -1.76
C GLY A 551 -4.20 20.76 -2.06
N LEU A 552 -3.92 21.96 -2.57
CA LEU A 552 -2.60 22.45 -2.95
C LEU A 552 -2.24 23.68 -2.11
N SER A 553 -0.98 23.82 -1.68
CA SER A 553 -0.51 25.05 -1.03
C SER A 553 -0.64 26.24 -1.98
N ASN A 554 -1.09 27.39 -1.49
CA ASN A 554 -1.25 28.60 -2.30
C ASN A 554 -0.14 29.65 -2.07
N GLY A 555 0.83 29.34 -1.21
CA GLY A 555 1.97 30.21 -0.89
C GLY A 555 1.74 31.17 0.28
N GLU A 556 0.53 31.25 0.83
CA GLU A 556 0.28 31.92 2.11
C GLU A 556 0.71 31.04 3.29
N ILE A 557 0.74 31.63 4.49
CA ILE A 557 1.02 30.88 5.72
C ILE A 557 0.00 29.76 5.87
N ILE A 558 0.47 28.52 5.97
CA ILE A 558 -0.43 27.42 6.32
C ILE A 558 -0.74 27.53 7.81
N ASN A 559 -2.02 27.52 8.18
CA ASN A 559 -2.45 27.64 9.58
C ASN A 559 -3.41 26.51 9.94
N MET A 560 -3.16 25.84 11.06
CA MET A 560 -3.96 24.72 11.53
C MET A 560 -4.01 24.65 13.06
N ARG A 561 -5.10 24.10 13.60
CA ARG A 561 -5.32 23.91 15.04
C ARG A 561 -5.57 22.44 15.36
N ILE A 562 -4.85 21.93 16.36
CA ILE A 562 -4.85 20.52 16.75
C ILE A 562 -5.34 20.39 18.19
N ALA A 563 -6.47 19.70 18.39
CA ALA A 563 -7.08 19.53 19.69
C ALA A 563 -6.61 18.24 20.38
N PHE A 564 -6.14 18.37 21.62
CA PHE A 564 -5.70 17.27 22.48
C PHE A 564 -6.64 17.08 23.67
N LYS A 565 -7.08 15.83 23.90
CA LYS A 565 -7.86 15.49 25.08
C LYS A 565 -7.01 15.56 26.37
N PRO A 566 -7.64 15.68 27.55
CA PRO A 566 -6.94 15.51 28.83
C PRO A 566 -6.22 14.16 28.94
N THR A 567 -5.10 14.15 29.67
CA THR A 567 -4.39 12.91 30.00
C THR A 567 -5.31 11.95 30.75
N ALA A 568 -5.51 10.75 30.21
CA ALA A 568 -6.48 9.80 30.76
C ALA A 568 -6.08 9.24 32.14
N THR A 569 -4.78 9.21 32.44
CA THR A 569 -4.28 8.73 33.73
C THR A 569 -4.26 9.87 34.75
N ILE A 570 -5.08 9.76 35.80
CA ILE A 570 -5.28 10.77 36.83
C ILE A 570 -5.23 10.16 38.23
N GLY A 571 -4.92 10.97 39.25
CA GLY A 571 -4.79 10.53 40.65
C GLY A 571 -6.13 10.30 41.37
N LYS A 572 -7.25 10.34 40.65
CA LYS A 572 -8.59 10.05 41.17
C LYS A 572 -8.98 8.60 40.93
N LYS A 573 -9.85 8.08 41.81
CA LYS A 573 -10.54 6.81 41.60
C LYS A 573 -11.34 6.85 40.31
N GLN A 574 -11.22 5.80 39.51
CA GLN A 574 -11.98 5.60 38.29
C GLN A 574 -12.53 4.18 38.26
N ASN A 575 -13.81 4.04 37.90
CA ASN A 575 -14.43 2.74 37.69
C ASN A 575 -13.93 2.13 36.38
N THR A 576 -13.56 0.86 36.41
CA THR A 576 -13.11 0.12 35.24
C THR A 576 -13.33 -1.39 35.42
N VAL A 577 -12.87 -2.19 34.47
CA VAL A 577 -12.91 -3.65 34.53
C VAL A 577 -11.52 -4.26 34.36
N THR A 578 -11.31 -5.42 35.00
CA THR A 578 -10.13 -6.26 34.77
C THR A 578 -10.25 -7.04 33.46
N ARG A 579 -9.15 -7.71 33.07
CA ARG A 579 -9.14 -8.67 31.96
C ARG A 579 -10.16 -9.80 32.13
N ASP A 580 -10.41 -10.20 33.37
CA ASP A 580 -11.40 -11.23 33.74
C ASP A 580 -12.84 -10.69 33.80
N LYS A 581 -13.07 -9.48 33.28
CA LYS A 581 -14.38 -8.81 33.23
C LYS A 581 -14.99 -8.55 34.62
N LYS A 582 -14.16 -8.36 35.65
CA LYS A 582 -14.61 -7.97 36.98
C LYS A 582 -14.53 -6.45 37.13
N GLU A 583 -15.60 -5.84 37.63
CA GLU A 583 -15.63 -4.42 37.96
C GLU A 583 -14.72 -4.12 39.14
N ILE A 584 -13.90 -3.07 39.02
CA ILE A 584 -12.96 -2.61 40.04
C ILE A 584 -12.84 -1.09 40.00
N GLU A 585 -12.39 -0.51 41.11
CA GLU A 585 -11.89 0.87 41.14
C GLU A 585 -10.37 0.87 40.90
N LEU A 586 -9.92 1.68 39.95
CA LEU A 586 -8.51 1.91 39.67
C LEU A 586 -8.13 3.32 40.14
N ILE A 587 -7.06 3.42 40.92
CA ILE A 587 -6.38 4.69 41.21
C ILE A 587 -5.00 4.61 40.57
N ALA A 588 -4.72 5.51 39.64
CA ALA A 588 -3.38 5.58 39.07
C ALA A 588 -2.43 6.23 40.07
N ARG A 589 -1.53 5.44 40.63
CA ARG A 589 -0.38 5.92 41.40
C ARG A 589 0.77 6.13 40.41
N GLY A 590 1.20 7.36 40.19
CA GLY A 590 2.28 7.60 39.24
C GLY A 590 2.45 9.02 38.73
N ARG A 591 3.53 9.18 37.94
CA ARG A 591 3.98 10.45 37.35
C ARG A 591 3.31 10.66 35.99
N HIS A 592 2.23 11.42 35.95
CA HIS A 592 1.44 11.70 34.74
C HIS A 592 1.45 13.19 34.40
N ASP A 593 1.39 13.50 33.11
CA ASP A 593 1.29 14.87 32.64
C ASP A 593 -0.10 15.44 33.03
N PRO A 594 -0.18 16.56 33.78
CA PRO A 594 -1.45 17.24 34.03
C PRO A 594 -1.99 17.89 32.75
N CYS A 595 -1.12 18.20 31.78
CA CYS A 595 -1.47 18.68 30.45
C CYS A 595 -0.39 18.22 29.46
N VAL A 596 -0.78 17.57 28.36
CA VAL A 596 0.16 17.07 27.34
C VAL A 596 0.54 18.11 26.29
N VAL A 597 -0.23 19.20 26.21
CA VAL A 597 -0.19 20.17 25.10
C VAL A 597 1.18 20.86 24.96
N PRO A 598 1.88 21.27 26.03
CA PRO A 598 3.23 21.85 25.89
C PRO A 598 4.24 20.89 25.26
N ARG A 599 4.15 19.60 25.59
CA ARG A 599 5.00 18.55 25.00
C ARG A 599 4.59 18.18 23.58
N ALA A 600 3.33 18.43 23.22
CA ALA A 600 2.82 18.16 21.88
C ALA A 600 3.36 19.13 20.82
N VAL A 601 3.82 20.33 21.20
CA VAL A 601 4.38 21.34 20.28
C VAL A 601 5.44 20.76 19.32
N PRO A 602 6.59 20.23 19.78
CA PRO A 602 7.59 19.65 18.89
C PRO A 602 7.09 18.38 18.17
N MET A 603 6.08 17.69 18.72
CA MET A 603 5.48 16.51 18.08
C MET A 603 4.62 16.91 16.87
N VAL A 604 3.88 18.01 16.97
CA VAL A 604 3.06 18.57 15.89
C VAL A 604 3.96 19.10 14.78
N GLU A 605 4.96 19.92 15.11
CA GLU A 605 5.94 20.41 14.11
C GLU A 605 6.57 19.26 13.33
N ALA A 606 7.01 18.21 14.04
CA ALA A 606 7.66 17.07 13.43
C ALA A 606 6.76 16.34 12.42
N VAL A 607 5.52 15.99 12.79
CA VAL A 607 4.65 15.24 11.87
C VAL A 607 4.17 16.07 10.68
N ILE A 608 4.06 17.39 10.84
CA ILE A 608 3.80 18.32 9.73
C ILE A 608 5.00 18.39 8.78
N ALA A 609 6.22 18.50 9.33
CA ALA A 609 7.45 18.47 8.53
C ALA A 609 7.57 17.17 7.72
N LEU A 610 7.27 16.02 8.34
CA LEU A 610 7.28 14.72 7.67
C LEU A 610 6.28 14.63 6.51
N ALA A 611 5.05 15.12 6.71
CA ALA A 611 4.06 15.15 5.64
C ALA A 611 4.49 16.10 4.52
N LEU A 612 5.01 17.28 4.87
CA LEU A 612 5.36 18.30 3.88
C LEU A 612 6.59 17.92 3.04
N VAL A 613 7.63 17.34 3.65
CA VAL A 613 8.81 16.88 2.88
C VAL A 613 8.45 15.72 1.95
N ASP A 614 7.51 14.85 2.34
CA ASP A 614 7.02 13.76 1.49
C ASP A 614 6.29 14.30 0.25
N GLN A 615 5.47 15.35 0.43
CA GLN A 615 4.78 16.03 -0.66
C GLN A 615 5.75 16.81 -1.55
N LEU A 616 6.75 17.47 -0.98
CA LEU A 616 7.83 18.12 -1.74
C LEU A 616 8.57 17.11 -2.62
N MET A 617 8.93 15.95 -2.08
CA MET A 617 9.59 14.90 -2.85
C MET A 617 8.69 14.32 -3.94
N ALA A 618 7.39 14.16 -3.68
CA ALA A 618 6.42 13.72 -4.67
C ALA A 618 6.33 14.71 -5.85
N ASP A 619 6.25 16.00 -5.54
CA ASP A 619 6.20 17.07 -6.54
C ASP A 619 7.46 17.07 -7.41
N PHE A 620 8.66 16.98 -6.82
CA PHE A 620 9.90 16.83 -7.58
C PHE A 620 9.90 15.60 -8.48
N ALA A 621 9.45 14.45 -7.98
CA ALA A 621 9.45 13.21 -8.75
C ALA A 621 8.48 13.25 -9.94
N GLN A 622 7.35 13.94 -9.81
CA GLN A 622 6.28 13.95 -10.80
C GLN A 622 6.35 15.16 -11.76
N CYS A 623 6.59 16.35 -11.23
CA CYS A 623 6.39 17.61 -11.94
C CYS A 623 7.67 18.17 -12.57
N HIS A 624 8.86 17.77 -12.11
CA HIS A 624 10.14 18.36 -12.55
C HIS A 624 10.84 17.59 -13.68
N MET A 625 10.15 16.65 -14.32
CA MET A 625 10.71 15.90 -15.46
C MET A 625 10.77 16.75 -16.74
N PHE A 626 9.96 17.80 -16.83
CA PHE A 626 9.95 18.77 -17.93
C PHE A 626 10.09 20.20 -17.39
N PRO A 627 10.52 21.17 -18.21
CA PRO A 627 10.56 22.58 -17.81
C PRO A 627 9.18 23.09 -17.39
N ILE A 628 9.16 24.04 -16.45
CA ILE A 628 7.94 24.73 -16.04
C ILE A 628 7.34 25.55 -17.18
N ASN A 629 6.05 25.85 -17.10
CA ASN A 629 5.39 26.83 -17.95
C ASN A 629 5.48 28.22 -17.29
N PRO A 630 6.38 29.12 -17.75
CA PRO A 630 6.59 30.42 -17.11
C PRO A 630 5.40 31.38 -17.25
N ASP A 631 4.43 31.09 -18.13
CA ASP A 631 3.20 31.88 -18.23
C ASP A 631 2.25 31.63 -17.06
N LEU A 632 2.40 30.48 -16.37
CA LEU A 632 1.48 30.01 -15.33
C LEU A 632 2.17 29.60 -14.01
N GLN A 633 3.48 29.37 -14.02
CA GLN A 633 4.23 28.82 -12.90
C GLN A 633 5.43 29.70 -12.55
N ASP A 634 5.58 29.95 -11.25
CA ASP A 634 6.77 30.58 -10.71
C ASP A 634 7.97 29.61 -10.73
N PRO A 635 9.22 30.12 -10.85
CA PRO A 635 10.42 29.32 -10.66
C PRO A 635 10.42 28.67 -9.29
N VAL A 636 10.78 27.39 -9.26
CA VAL A 636 10.92 26.64 -8.02
C VAL A 636 12.10 27.24 -7.22
N PRO A 637 11.94 27.48 -5.91
CA PRO A 637 13.05 27.86 -5.03
C PRO A 637 14.23 26.88 -5.20
N GLN A 638 15.43 27.43 -5.42
CA GLN A 638 16.64 26.62 -5.37
C GLN A 638 17.06 26.43 -3.90
N PRO A 639 17.69 25.29 -3.55
CA PRO A 639 18.21 25.10 -2.21
C PRO A 639 19.11 26.28 -1.82
N LEU A 640 18.85 26.88 -0.66
CA LEU A 640 19.58 28.00 -0.06
C LEU A 640 20.98 27.60 0.44
N VAL A 641 21.52 26.47 -0.02
CA VAL A 641 22.86 26.03 0.38
C VAL A 641 23.85 26.98 -0.28
N ASP A 642 24.54 27.77 0.55
CA ASP A 642 25.57 28.70 0.09
C ASP A 642 26.53 27.98 -0.85
N ALA A 643 26.65 28.49 -2.08
CA ALA A 643 27.63 28.02 -3.05
C ALA A 643 29.09 28.09 -2.53
N ALA A 644 29.31 28.78 -1.41
CA ALA A 644 30.58 28.87 -0.71
C ALA A 644 30.92 27.66 0.20
N GLU A 645 29.93 26.97 0.80
CA GLU A 645 30.17 25.77 1.62
C GLU A 645 30.26 24.48 0.79
N ALA A 646 29.59 24.43 -0.36
CA ALA A 646 29.71 23.29 -1.28
C ALA A 646 31.12 23.16 -1.88
N ALA A 647 31.88 24.27 -1.96
CA ALA A 647 33.24 24.30 -2.50
C ALA A 647 34.32 23.78 -1.54
N THR A 648 34.02 23.59 -0.25
CA THR A 648 34.99 23.11 0.76
C THR A 648 34.99 21.58 0.95
N LEU A 649 34.12 20.85 0.26
CA LEU A 649 34.04 19.38 0.28
C LEU A 649 34.83 18.69 -0.86
N HIS A 650 35.67 19.44 -1.57
CA HIS A 650 36.67 18.89 -2.50
C HIS A 650 38.07 18.89 -1.87
N ILE A 651 38.28 18.10 -0.82
CA ILE A 651 39.59 17.58 -0.41
C ILE A 651 39.43 16.14 0.07
#